data_AF-A0A3N2RC13-F1
#
_entry.id   AF-A0A3N2RC13-F1
#
_cell.length_a   1.000
_cell.length_b   1.000
_cell.length_c   1.000
_cell.angle_alpha   90.00
_cell.angle_beta   90.00
_cell.angle_gamma   90.00
#
_symmetry.space_group_name_H-M   'P 1'
#
loop_
_entity.id
_entity.type
_entity.pdbx_description
1 polymer ?
#
loop_
_entity_poly.entity_id
_entity_poly.type
_entity_poly.pdbx_seq_one_letter_code
_entity_poly.pdbx_strand_id
1 'polypeptide(L)'
;MFAPDLRPPASLPLRARIGKASGRGNRERAVSKESFGRRVALAALLATLCGIADAGVVAPAGAPACAEAAARVLPEPAQCLRGYELDPGGETQSLLAALYERYGTLVENHHYAEASRVMDCAEAVAGADPAPAVAQELARRRGVIEFRRECPLQALDWFKRALAAAERSENRLAQGKNWNNLGAALLRLGDVRGAVQAQTRSLALLRNIPGESARPLNNLAEIYRDQGDIAAAVRHYRQARDAHLAAGNAGEAAHTMESWGAALLDSGDVAGGEALLLQARAQMVRDGNRKYQQRTDAELARAALLRGDVAAASRWVGSGLAAVAAAEGETAPAPLQLQAARVARLRGQPELARERAGAALRALAAHDSDRPALLAELAAAHEALGQWPQAMAALRESERAAQALREAQYDRETRWLQLRFETAERDRTIAALASGNQVRTLALWLTVVSALAALLGLTVFFLRRQQRARVAEAARRARLDEEIDYYRRAAAELGVDRARLQAALDSREDAVLVLDGAGQVLAANRAASELLRPGAAAAPVGRGFGELLGAEDARGFALALERLEESSAPQRLAFVLGGERLQGQLSESGQGEGSLVFGLQRAAPSADAGALAEEAAHGRAGRERTAHEQAAHEQAEADAAMALDVGPAASADEALRQSFRRALVELMLAVVEAWERSTGQGRLELAEKSRIWRVTVDDGRLRARAMERYLSLSKLPRQPRWRDVLRSGYYVLAECALEEPVRGELQRHVDAVLAYTRRNALV
;
A
#
# COMPACT_ATOMS: atom_id res chain seq x y z
N MET A 1 -1.27 17.34 -59.62
CA MET A 1 0.07 16.81 -59.90
C MET A 1 0.13 15.42 -59.28
N PHE A 2 0.39 14.38 -60.08
CA PHE A 2 0.47 12.94 -59.73
C PHE A 2 -0.29 12.39 -58.49
N ALA A 3 -1.42 11.75 -58.79
CA ALA A 3 -1.93 10.55 -58.10
C ALA A 3 -1.28 9.29 -58.79
N PRO A 4 -1.70 8.00 -58.62
CA PRO A 4 -2.94 7.48 -57.99
C PRO A 4 -2.85 6.13 -57.21
N ASP A 5 -4.00 5.72 -56.64
CA ASP A 5 -4.58 4.35 -56.56
C ASP A 5 -3.78 3.16 -55.93
N LEU A 6 -4.38 2.07 -55.43
CA LEU A 6 -5.60 1.33 -55.83
C LEU A 6 -6.45 0.78 -54.65
N ARG A 7 -7.72 0.47 -54.93
CA ARG A 7 -8.57 -0.47 -54.15
C ARG A 7 -8.78 -1.81 -54.93
N PRO A 8 -9.83 -2.64 -54.71
CA PRO A 8 -9.69 -4.03 -54.27
C PRO A 8 -10.09 -5.06 -55.37
N PRO A 9 -10.29 -6.34 -55.03
CA PRO A 9 -11.67 -6.85 -55.08
C PRO A 9 -12.02 -7.82 -53.91
N ALA A 10 -13.07 -8.65 -54.05
CA ALA A 10 -13.81 -9.25 -52.92
C ALA A 10 -14.17 -10.76 -53.09
N SER A 11 -14.79 -11.29 -52.02
CA SER A 11 -15.75 -12.42 -51.95
C SER A 11 -15.36 -13.86 -52.40
N LEU A 12 -15.35 -14.78 -51.39
CA LEU A 12 -16.10 -16.07 -51.29
C LEU A 12 -16.05 -17.12 -52.44
N PRO A 13 -16.54 -18.38 -52.23
CA PRO A 13 -16.27 -19.35 -51.15
C PRO A 13 -15.99 -20.77 -51.71
N LEU A 14 -15.63 -21.78 -50.89
CA LEU A 14 -15.83 -23.21 -51.27
C LEU A 14 -15.86 -24.20 -50.09
N ARG A 15 -16.44 -25.39 -50.33
CA ARG A 15 -16.66 -26.50 -49.39
C ARG A 15 -15.90 -27.77 -49.83
N ALA A 16 -15.29 -28.52 -48.91
CA ALA A 16 -15.26 -30.01 -48.81
C ALA A 16 -14.28 -30.38 -47.67
N ARG A 17 -14.57 -31.21 -46.65
CA ARG A 17 -15.12 -32.60 -46.53
C ARG A 17 -14.08 -33.73 -46.69
N ILE A 18 -13.77 -34.33 -45.53
CA ILE A 18 -13.52 -35.77 -45.27
C ILE A 18 -12.17 -36.38 -45.70
N GLY A 19 -11.45 -36.93 -44.71
CA GLY A 19 -10.35 -37.89 -44.84
C GLY A 19 -10.07 -38.53 -43.47
N LYS A 20 -9.77 -39.84 -43.40
CA LYS A 20 -9.72 -40.61 -42.13
C LYS A 20 -8.38 -41.32 -41.88
N ALA A 21 -8.02 -41.37 -40.59
CA ALA A 21 -7.37 -42.49 -39.87
C ALA A 21 -5.95 -42.97 -40.23
N SER A 22 -5.00 -42.73 -39.31
CA SER A 22 -4.23 -43.76 -38.56
C SER A 22 -3.25 -43.07 -37.58
N GLY A 23 -2.70 -43.69 -36.54
CA GLY A 23 -2.98 -45.01 -35.95
C GLY A 23 -1.71 -45.69 -35.40
N ARG A 24 -1.60 -45.83 -34.07
CA ARG A 24 -0.44 -46.31 -33.23
C ARG A 24 0.55 -45.19 -32.82
N GLY A 25 1.02 -45.12 -31.57
CA GLY A 25 0.56 -45.85 -30.36
C GLY A 25 1.41 -45.63 -29.09
N ASN A 26 0.78 -45.79 -27.91
CA ASN A 26 1.31 -46.28 -26.61
C ASN A 26 2.77 -45.96 -26.22
N ARG A 27 3.05 -45.27 -25.10
CA ARG A 27 2.83 -45.74 -23.70
C ARG A 27 3.09 -44.65 -22.65
N GLU A 28 2.45 -44.79 -21.48
CA GLU A 28 2.89 -44.35 -20.12
C GLU A 28 3.20 -42.85 -19.86
N ARG A 29 2.88 -42.22 -18.72
CA ARG A 29 2.40 -42.67 -17.38
C ARG A 29 1.39 -41.66 -16.80
N ALA A 30 0.65 -42.05 -15.74
CA ALA A 30 -0.38 -41.21 -15.12
C ALA A 30 -0.11 -40.89 -13.65
N VAL A 31 -0.59 -39.73 -13.19
CA VAL A 31 -0.88 -39.40 -11.78
C VAL A 31 -2.27 -38.74 -11.74
N SER A 32 -3.00 -38.89 -10.63
CA SER A 32 -4.47 -38.87 -10.61
C SER A 32 -5.14 -37.49 -10.65
N LYS A 33 -6.41 -37.48 -11.09
CA LYS A 33 -7.27 -36.29 -11.19
C LYS A 33 -8.63 -36.47 -10.48
N GLU A 34 -8.67 -37.34 -9.47
CA GLU A 34 -9.90 -37.94 -8.93
C GLU A 34 -10.44 -37.31 -7.64
N SER A 35 -9.66 -36.44 -6.98
CA SER A 35 -10.01 -35.85 -5.67
C SER A 35 -11.08 -34.76 -5.72
N PHE A 36 -11.36 -34.17 -6.89
CA PHE A 36 -12.25 -33.01 -7.02
C PHE A 36 -13.73 -33.37 -7.18
N GLY A 37 -14.05 -34.45 -7.91
CA GLY A 37 -15.43 -34.81 -8.25
C GLY A 37 -16.31 -35.22 -7.06
N ARG A 38 -15.73 -35.86 -6.03
CA ARG A 38 -16.49 -36.39 -4.89
C ARG A 38 -16.94 -35.34 -3.86
N ARG A 39 -16.39 -34.11 -3.87
CA ARG A 39 -16.77 -33.07 -2.89
C ARG A 39 -18.03 -32.29 -3.30
N VAL A 40 -18.29 -32.14 -4.59
CA VAL A 40 -19.50 -31.44 -5.10
C VAL A 40 -20.76 -32.29 -4.89
N ALA A 41 -20.65 -33.61 -5.11
CA ALA A 41 -21.80 -34.52 -4.98
C ALA A 41 -22.35 -34.66 -3.55
N LEU A 42 -21.52 -34.47 -2.51
CA LEU A 42 -21.96 -34.63 -1.12
C LEU A 42 -22.74 -33.42 -0.59
N ALA A 43 -22.46 -32.22 -1.11
CA ALA A 43 -23.18 -30.99 -0.73
C ALA A 43 -24.63 -31.00 -1.22
N ALA A 44 -24.88 -31.56 -2.41
CA ALA A 44 -26.22 -31.65 -3.02
C ALA A 44 -27.15 -32.67 -2.35
N LEU A 45 -26.62 -33.57 -1.49
CA LEU A 45 -27.36 -34.69 -0.91
C LEU A 45 -27.70 -34.52 0.59
N LEU A 46 -27.23 -33.43 1.21
CA LEU A 46 -27.62 -33.04 2.57
C LEU A 46 -28.74 -31.98 2.60
N ALA A 47 -28.97 -31.27 1.49
CA ALA A 47 -30.03 -30.28 1.37
C ALA A 47 -31.46 -30.88 1.34
N THR A 48 -31.58 -32.17 1.01
CA THR A 48 -32.87 -32.88 0.82
C THR A 48 -33.38 -33.64 2.05
N LEU A 49 -32.75 -33.50 3.22
CA LEU A 49 -33.13 -34.21 4.45
C LEU A 49 -33.62 -33.31 5.60
N CYS A 50 -33.64 -31.97 5.42
CA CYS A 50 -34.32 -31.05 6.34
C CYS A 50 -35.64 -30.57 5.73
N GLY A 51 -36.67 -31.39 5.86
CA GLY A 51 -38.05 -31.03 5.51
C GLY A 51 -38.65 -30.02 6.48
N ILE A 52 -38.18 -28.77 6.43
CA ILE A 52 -38.92 -27.63 6.99
C ILE A 52 -39.93 -27.22 5.91
N ALA A 53 -41.22 -27.32 6.22
CA ALA A 53 -42.25 -26.89 5.29
C ALA A 53 -42.15 -25.37 5.03
N ASP A 54 -42.42 -24.95 3.79
CA ASP A 54 -42.68 -23.55 3.47
C ASP A 54 -43.97 -23.11 4.18
N ALA A 55 -43.82 -22.69 5.43
CA ALA A 55 -44.76 -21.81 6.11
C ALA A 55 -44.72 -20.47 5.39
N GLY A 56 -45.44 -20.39 4.28
CA GLY A 56 -45.32 -19.33 3.28
C GLY A 56 -45.35 -17.95 3.91
N VAL A 57 -44.17 -17.33 4.01
CA VAL A 57 -44.02 -15.94 4.41
C VAL A 57 -44.63 -15.12 3.28
N VAL A 58 -45.90 -14.77 3.43
CA VAL A 58 -46.55 -13.75 2.63
C VAL A 58 -45.77 -12.46 2.87
N ALA A 59 -44.86 -12.16 1.94
CA ALA A 59 -44.04 -10.97 2.00
C ALA A 59 -44.99 -9.75 2.17
N PRO A 60 -44.73 -8.84 3.13
CA PRO A 60 -45.64 -7.76 3.42
C PRO A 60 -45.88 -6.94 2.15
N ALA A 61 -47.14 -6.88 1.73
CA ALA A 61 -47.56 -6.25 0.48
C ALA A 61 -47.47 -4.71 0.58
N GLY A 62 -46.25 -4.19 0.59
CA GLY A 62 -45.95 -2.79 0.89
C GLY A 62 -44.46 -2.40 0.82
N ALA A 63 -43.60 -3.18 0.16
CA ALA A 63 -42.16 -2.87 0.03
C ALA A 63 -41.80 -2.34 -1.38
N PRO A 64 -41.78 -1.00 -1.62
CA PRO A 64 -41.49 -0.43 -2.92
C PRO A 64 -39.99 -0.18 -3.21
N ALA A 65 -39.71 -0.12 -4.52
CA ALA A 65 -38.66 0.66 -5.20
C ALA A 65 -37.16 0.32 -5.00
N CYS A 66 -36.66 0.03 -3.79
CA CYS A 66 -35.21 -0.01 -3.54
C CYS A 66 -34.56 -1.40 -3.71
N ALA A 67 -34.90 -2.11 -4.78
CA ALA A 67 -34.22 -3.34 -5.17
C ALA A 67 -32.73 -3.10 -5.45
N GLU A 68 -31.88 -4.10 -5.22
CA GLU A 68 -30.48 -4.03 -5.64
C GLU A 68 -30.40 -3.98 -7.17
N ALA A 69 -29.52 -3.11 -7.69
CA ALA A 69 -29.35 -2.95 -9.12
C ALA A 69 -28.66 -4.19 -9.71
N ALA A 70 -29.46 -5.10 -10.29
CA ALA A 70 -28.97 -6.17 -11.14
C ALA A 70 -28.05 -5.61 -12.24
N ALA A 71 -27.10 -6.43 -12.71
CA ALA A 71 -26.05 -6.02 -13.66
C ALA A 71 -26.64 -5.30 -14.89
N ARG A 72 -26.54 -3.98 -14.88
CA ARG A 72 -27.29 -3.09 -15.78
C ARG A 72 -26.65 -3.06 -17.17
N VAL A 73 -27.32 -3.66 -18.13
CA VAL A 73 -26.96 -3.60 -19.55
C VAL A 73 -27.41 -2.24 -20.09
N LEU A 74 -26.47 -1.44 -20.61
CA LEU A 74 -26.78 -0.19 -21.30
C LEU A 74 -27.38 -0.47 -22.70
N PRO A 75 -28.30 0.36 -23.20
CA PRO A 75 -28.89 0.20 -24.53
C PRO A 75 -27.88 0.52 -25.65
N GLU A 76 -28.19 0.10 -26.87
CA GLU A 76 -27.45 0.53 -28.08
C GLU A 76 -27.70 2.04 -28.31
N PRO A 77 -26.65 2.89 -28.40
CA PRO A 77 -26.81 4.35 -28.46
C PRO A 77 -27.72 4.85 -29.58
N ALA A 78 -27.55 4.34 -30.81
CA ALA A 78 -28.34 4.81 -31.94
C ALA A 78 -29.81 4.37 -31.84
N GLN A 79 -30.08 3.19 -31.29
CA GLN A 79 -31.43 2.71 -31.01
C GLN A 79 -32.12 3.56 -29.93
N CYS A 80 -31.42 3.89 -28.84
CA CYS A 80 -32.02 4.67 -27.76
C CYS A 80 -32.24 6.14 -28.15
N LEU A 81 -31.32 6.75 -28.91
CA LEU A 81 -31.49 8.11 -29.44
C LEU A 81 -32.68 8.23 -30.37
N ARG A 82 -32.85 7.28 -31.32
CA ARG A 82 -34.05 7.20 -32.18
C ARG A 82 -35.34 7.06 -31.37
N GLY A 83 -35.31 6.33 -30.24
CA GLY A 83 -36.42 6.21 -29.30
C GLY A 83 -36.78 7.51 -28.55
N TYR A 84 -35.95 8.53 -28.63
CA TYR A 84 -36.18 9.88 -28.07
C TYR A 84 -36.23 10.97 -29.16
N GLU A 85 -36.38 10.58 -30.42
CA GLU A 85 -36.44 11.46 -31.61
C GLU A 85 -35.15 12.28 -31.85
N LEU A 86 -34.02 11.78 -31.38
CA LEU A 86 -32.69 12.38 -31.54
C LEU A 86 -31.91 11.67 -32.66
N ASP A 87 -31.20 12.44 -33.49
CA ASP A 87 -30.34 11.92 -34.55
C ASP A 87 -29.05 11.29 -33.98
N PRO A 88 -28.78 9.99 -34.21
CA PRO A 88 -27.53 9.35 -33.82
C PRO A 88 -26.26 9.93 -34.46
N GLY A 89 -26.39 10.73 -35.53
CA GLY A 89 -25.27 11.46 -36.15
C GLY A 89 -24.87 12.76 -35.45
N GLY A 90 -25.63 13.21 -34.44
CA GLY A 90 -25.40 14.48 -33.76
C GLY A 90 -24.16 14.52 -32.85
N GLU A 91 -23.71 15.73 -32.51
CA GLU A 91 -22.60 15.94 -31.57
C GLU A 91 -22.96 15.43 -30.17
N THR A 92 -22.06 14.64 -29.54
CA THR A 92 -22.28 14.04 -28.21
C THR A 92 -22.69 15.06 -27.14
N GLN A 93 -22.13 16.27 -27.16
CA GLN A 93 -22.50 17.32 -26.20
C GLN A 93 -23.94 17.82 -26.39
N SER A 94 -24.40 17.95 -27.63
CA SER A 94 -25.78 18.34 -27.95
C SER A 94 -26.78 17.23 -27.59
N LEU A 95 -26.44 15.98 -27.93
CA LEU A 95 -27.24 14.80 -27.56
C LEU A 95 -27.38 14.63 -26.05
N LEU A 96 -26.28 14.81 -25.30
CA LEU A 96 -26.32 14.81 -23.83
C LEU A 96 -27.16 15.96 -23.27
N ALA A 97 -27.07 17.17 -23.85
CA ALA A 97 -27.90 18.30 -23.43
C ALA A 97 -29.40 18.02 -23.59
N ALA A 98 -29.83 17.50 -24.75
CA ALA A 98 -31.24 17.14 -25.00
C ALA A 98 -31.74 16.01 -24.06
N LEU A 99 -30.90 15.01 -23.79
CA LEU A 99 -31.22 13.96 -22.80
C LEU A 99 -31.26 14.51 -21.36
N TYR A 100 -30.43 15.50 -21.03
CA TYR A 100 -30.43 16.20 -19.73
C TYR A 100 -31.64 17.13 -19.54
N GLU A 101 -32.16 17.69 -20.62
CA GLU A 101 -33.41 18.48 -20.63
C GLU A 101 -34.62 17.55 -20.44
N ARG A 102 -34.78 16.51 -21.29
CA ARG A 102 -35.85 15.50 -21.16
C ARG A 102 -35.87 14.84 -19.78
N TYR A 103 -34.70 14.58 -19.20
CA TYR A 103 -34.56 14.12 -17.81
C TYR A 103 -35.18 15.09 -16.79
N GLY A 104 -35.03 16.40 -16.98
CA GLY A 104 -35.53 17.43 -16.07
C GLY A 104 -37.04 17.35 -15.96
N THR A 105 -37.71 17.46 -17.11
CA THR A 105 -39.17 17.32 -17.26
C THR A 105 -39.69 16.02 -16.63
N LEU A 106 -38.99 14.89 -16.84
CA LEU A 106 -39.40 13.60 -16.28
C LEU A 106 -39.21 13.52 -14.74
N VAL A 107 -38.18 14.15 -14.17
CA VAL A 107 -37.99 14.18 -12.70
C VAL A 107 -38.98 15.15 -12.04
N GLU A 108 -39.32 16.26 -12.69
CA GLU A 108 -40.32 17.23 -12.22
C GLU A 108 -41.75 16.66 -12.23
N ASN A 109 -42.07 15.87 -13.26
CA ASN A 109 -43.32 15.12 -13.38
C ASN A 109 -43.30 13.77 -12.64
N HIS A 110 -42.28 13.51 -11.80
CA HIS A 110 -42.15 12.30 -10.98
C HIS A 110 -42.04 10.95 -11.77
N HIS A 111 -41.79 10.99 -13.09
CA HIS A 111 -41.61 9.84 -13.99
C HIS A 111 -40.23 9.17 -13.84
N TYR A 112 -39.82 8.84 -12.61
CA TYR A 112 -38.44 8.43 -12.29
C TYR A 112 -37.94 7.19 -13.04
N ALA A 113 -38.82 6.23 -13.35
CA ALA A 113 -38.47 5.04 -14.13
C ALA A 113 -38.14 5.36 -15.60
N GLU A 114 -38.72 6.42 -16.17
CA GLU A 114 -38.35 6.91 -17.49
C GLU A 114 -37.11 7.80 -17.44
N ALA A 115 -36.99 8.67 -16.44
CA ALA A 115 -35.76 9.44 -16.19
C ALA A 115 -34.53 8.51 -16.07
N SER A 116 -34.68 7.33 -15.44
CA SER A 116 -33.63 6.29 -15.43
C SER A 116 -33.26 5.85 -16.85
N ARG A 117 -34.23 5.52 -17.71
CA ARG A 117 -33.99 5.07 -19.10
C ARG A 117 -33.35 6.16 -19.96
N VAL A 118 -33.72 7.42 -19.75
CA VAL A 118 -33.05 8.56 -20.40
C VAL A 118 -31.59 8.67 -19.94
N MET A 119 -31.30 8.44 -18.65
CA MET A 119 -29.93 8.35 -18.15
C MET A 119 -29.19 7.06 -18.57
N ASP A 120 -29.89 5.99 -18.96
CA ASP A 120 -29.26 4.79 -19.53
C ASP A 120 -28.79 5.09 -20.95
N CYS A 121 -29.61 5.78 -21.74
CA CYS A 121 -29.23 6.27 -23.06
C CYS A 121 -28.10 7.32 -23.00
N ALA A 122 -28.18 8.28 -22.08
CA ALA A 122 -27.13 9.30 -21.93
C ALA A 122 -25.77 8.70 -21.55
N GLU A 123 -25.75 7.66 -20.71
CA GLU A 123 -24.53 6.95 -20.34
C GLU A 123 -23.98 6.10 -21.49
N ALA A 124 -24.86 5.45 -22.28
CA ALA A 124 -24.46 4.74 -23.50
C ALA A 124 -23.85 5.69 -24.56
N VAL A 125 -24.44 6.87 -24.72
CA VAL A 125 -23.98 7.95 -25.64
C VAL A 125 -22.68 8.60 -25.17
N ALA A 126 -22.45 8.68 -23.86
CA ALA A 126 -21.20 9.19 -23.29
C ALA A 126 -20.02 8.19 -23.41
N GLY A 127 -20.31 6.90 -23.56
CA GLY A 127 -19.31 5.85 -23.73
C GLY A 127 -18.68 5.35 -22.42
N ALA A 128 -17.65 4.49 -22.54
CA ALA A 128 -17.08 3.76 -21.42
C ALA A 128 -16.10 4.56 -20.54
N ASP A 129 -15.44 5.59 -21.09
CA ASP A 129 -14.56 6.52 -20.35
C ASP A 129 -14.92 7.98 -20.69
N PRO A 130 -16.07 8.48 -20.21
CA PRO A 130 -16.51 9.84 -20.51
C PRO A 130 -15.72 10.87 -19.70
N ALA A 131 -15.50 12.05 -20.29
CA ALA A 131 -14.78 13.15 -19.65
C ALA A 131 -15.30 13.42 -18.21
N PRO A 132 -14.44 13.70 -17.21
CA PRO A 132 -14.83 13.71 -15.81
C PRO A 132 -16.04 14.59 -15.44
N ALA A 133 -16.27 15.70 -16.15
CA ALA A 133 -17.47 16.53 -15.98
C ALA A 133 -18.77 15.83 -16.42
N VAL A 134 -18.73 15.06 -17.52
CA VAL A 134 -19.86 14.25 -18.00
C VAL A 134 -20.10 13.08 -17.03
N ALA A 135 -19.04 12.39 -16.62
CA ALA A 135 -19.11 11.32 -15.61
C ALA A 135 -19.72 11.82 -14.28
N GLN A 136 -19.32 13.01 -13.84
CA GLN A 136 -19.87 13.67 -12.65
C GLN A 136 -21.37 13.93 -12.80
N GLU A 137 -21.80 14.46 -13.94
CA GLU A 137 -23.19 14.92 -14.12
C GLU A 137 -24.16 13.76 -14.31
N LEU A 138 -23.76 12.70 -15.04
CA LEU A 138 -24.49 11.43 -15.11
C LEU A 138 -24.68 10.82 -13.70
N ALA A 139 -23.58 10.68 -12.95
CA ALA A 139 -23.63 10.13 -11.59
C ALA A 139 -24.47 11.00 -10.63
N ARG A 140 -24.41 12.33 -10.76
CA ARG A 140 -25.24 13.23 -9.94
C ARG A 140 -26.73 13.09 -10.28
N ARG A 141 -27.08 12.99 -11.57
CA ARG A 141 -28.46 12.82 -12.03
C ARG A 141 -29.05 11.48 -11.62
N ARG A 142 -28.25 10.41 -11.64
CA ARG A 142 -28.57 9.12 -11.02
C ARG A 142 -28.87 9.25 -9.53
N GLY A 143 -27.99 9.91 -8.77
CA GLY A 143 -28.20 10.12 -7.34
C GLY A 143 -29.49 10.89 -7.03
N VAL A 144 -29.85 11.87 -7.87
CA VAL A 144 -31.13 12.58 -7.75
C VAL A 144 -32.33 11.67 -8.04
N ILE A 145 -32.27 10.77 -9.03
CA ILE A 145 -33.34 9.79 -9.28
C ILE A 145 -33.54 8.91 -8.04
N GLU A 146 -32.48 8.27 -7.53
CA GLU A 146 -32.65 7.34 -6.41
C GLU A 146 -32.99 8.06 -5.10
N PHE A 147 -32.58 9.32 -4.92
CA PHE A 147 -33.03 10.17 -3.81
C PHE A 147 -34.53 10.46 -3.89
N ARG A 148 -35.03 10.80 -5.08
CA ARG A 148 -36.45 11.07 -5.35
C ARG A 148 -37.34 9.82 -5.29
N ARG A 149 -36.75 8.62 -5.33
CA ARG A 149 -37.41 7.32 -5.16
C ARG A 149 -37.35 6.79 -3.71
N GLU A 150 -36.90 7.62 -2.75
CA GLU A 150 -36.69 7.25 -1.34
C GLU A 150 -35.70 6.09 -1.15
N CYS A 151 -34.68 5.98 -2.01
CA CYS A 151 -33.58 5.03 -1.91
C CYS A 151 -32.26 5.73 -1.51
N PRO A 152 -32.17 6.37 -0.32
CA PRO A 152 -31.07 7.27 0.03
C PRO A 152 -29.69 6.60 0.10
N LEU A 153 -29.62 5.28 0.37
CA LEU A 153 -28.36 4.52 0.31
C LEU A 153 -27.79 4.46 -1.11
N GLN A 154 -28.65 4.24 -2.12
CA GLN A 154 -28.25 4.21 -3.53
C GLN A 154 -27.91 5.62 -4.03
N ALA A 155 -28.68 6.62 -3.60
CA ALA A 155 -28.40 8.03 -3.86
C ALA A 155 -27.03 8.45 -3.31
N LEU A 156 -26.71 8.05 -2.07
CA LEU A 156 -25.45 8.36 -1.41
C LEU A 156 -24.24 7.80 -2.19
N ASP A 157 -24.34 6.58 -2.73
CA ASP A 157 -23.28 5.99 -3.54
C ASP A 157 -23.09 6.75 -4.87
N TRP A 158 -24.19 7.04 -5.58
CA TRP A 158 -24.14 7.85 -6.80
C TRP A 158 -23.58 9.26 -6.58
N PHE A 159 -23.94 9.93 -5.49
CA PHE A 159 -23.37 11.23 -5.13
C PHE A 159 -21.89 11.15 -4.72
N LYS A 160 -21.42 10.04 -4.12
CA LYS A 160 -19.98 9.79 -3.89
C LYS A 160 -19.23 9.62 -5.21
N ARG A 161 -19.76 8.84 -6.16
CA ARG A 161 -19.18 8.69 -7.51
C ARG A 161 -19.10 10.04 -8.24
N ALA A 162 -20.15 10.85 -8.14
CA ALA A 162 -20.19 12.20 -8.70
C ALA A 162 -19.17 13.13 -8.05
N LEU A 163 -19.03 13.11 -6.73
CA LEU A 163 -18.00 13.87 -6.02
C LEU A 163 -16.59 13.45 -6.44
N ALA A 164 -16.29 12.16 -6.52
CA ALA A 164 -14.97 11.67 -6.95
C ALA A 164 -14.62 12.04 -8.41
N ALA A 165 -15.62 12.26 -9.27
CA ALA A 165 -15.42 12.82 -10.61
C ALA A 165 -15.22 14.36 -10.58
N ALA A 166 -15.90 15.07 -9.68
CA ALA A 166 -15.71 16.50 -9.43
C ALA A 166 -14.35 16.83 -8.78
N GLU A 167 -13.81 15.92 -7.97
CA GLU A 167 -12.49 16.03 -7.34
C GLU A 167 -11.38 15.77 -8.37
N ARG A 168 -11.49 14.72 -9.21
CA ARG A 168 -10.57 14.47 -10.35
C ARG A 168 -10.54 15.56 -11.42
N SER A 169 -11.51 16.48 -11.44
CA SER A 169 -11.57 17.62 -12.35
C SER A 169 -11.36 18.97 -11.67
N GLU A 170 -11.02 18.96 -10.36
CA GLU A 170 -10.84 20.14 -9.50
C GLU A 170 -12.01 21.15 -9.49
N ASN A 171 -13.17 20.75 -10.04
CA ASN A 171 -14.32 21.63 -10.25
C ASN A 171 -15.05 21.89 -8.92
N ARG A 172 -14.66 22.96 -8.23
CA ARG A 172 -15.21 23.36 -6.92
C ARG A 172 -16.72 23.56 -6.92
N LEU A 173 -17.32 24.03 -8.02
CA LEU A 173 -18.77 24.18 -8.17
C LEU A 173 -19.46 22.80 -8.18
N ALA A 174 -18.94 21.86 -8.98
CA ALA A 174 -19.40 20.49 -9.00
C ALA A 174 -19.18 19.77 -7.65
N GLN A 175 -18.05 19.99 -6.99
CA GLN A 175 -17.76 19.44 -5.66
C GLN A 175 -18.79 19.96 -4.65
N GLY A 176 -19.04 21.28 -4.59
CA GLY A 176 -20.03 21.88 -3.70
C GLY A 176 -21.43 21.34 -3.94
N LYS A 177 -21.89 21.29 -5.20
CA LYS A 177 -23.18 20.71 -5.58
C LYS A 177 -23.32 19.24 -5.16
N ASN A 178 -22.26 18.44 -5.25
CA ASN A 178 -22.30 17.05 -4.79
C ASN A 178 -22.23 16.93 -3.26
N TRP A 179 -21.47 17.78 -2.56
CA TRP A 179 -21.51 17.86 -1.09
C TRP A 179 -22.90 18.27 -0.56
N ASN A 180 -23.61 19.16 -1.23
CA ASN A 180 -25.01 19.51 -0.91
C ASN A 180 -25.93 18.28 -0.98
N ASN A 181 -25.77 17.47 -2.03
CA ASN A 181 -26.62 16.31 -2.29
C ASN A 181 -26.29 15.14 -1.36
N LEU A 182 -25.01 14.94 -1.04
CA LEU A 182 -24.56 14.05 0.04
C LEU A 182 -25.18 14.45 1.38
N GLY A 183 -25.23 15.75 1.69
CA GLY A 183 -25.86 16.25 2.92
C GLY A 183 -27.36 15.91 3.00
N ALA A 184 -28.09 16.08 1.89
CA ALA A 184 -29.50 15.70 1.82
C ALA A 184 -29.71 14.17 1.95
N ALA A 185 -28.87 13.36 1.29
CA ALA A 185 -28.93 11.90 1.40
C ALA A 185 -28.61 11.41 2.82
N LEU A 186 -27.61 11.99 3.49
CA LEU A 186 -27.25 11.69 4.88
C LEU A 186 -28.37 12.07 5.85
N LEU A 187 -29.07 13.19 5.63
CA LEU A 187 -30.23 13.58 6.44
C LEU A 187 -31.38 12.56 6.31
N ARG A 188 -31.66 12.05 5.12
CA ARG A 188 -32.66 10.98 4.89
C ARG A 188 -32.26 9.61 5.46
N LEU A 189 -31.01 9.44 5.86
CA LEU A 189 -30.48 8.30 6.63
C LEU A 189 -30.38 8.60 8.14
N GLY A 190 -30.91 9.74 8.60
CA GLY A 190 -30.83 10.23 9.99
C GLY A 190 -29.42 10.58 10.48
N ASP A 191 -28.42 10.62 9.59
CA ASP A 191 -27.05 11.03 9.93
C ASP A 191 -26.95 12.56 9.96
N VAL A 192 -27.68 13.17 10.88
CA VAL A 192 -27.78 14.62 11.07
C VAL A 192 -26.40 15.26 11.19
N ARG A 193 -25.46 14.61 11.88
CA ARG A 193 -24.08 15.08 12.01
C ARG A 193 -23.33 15.03 10.67
N GLY A 194 -23.45 13.95 9.91
CA GLY A 194 -22.88 13.85 8.56
C GLY A 194 -23.51 14.88 7.61
N ALA A 195 -24.81 15.11 7.71
CA ALA A 195 -25.54 16.09 6.93
C ALA A 195 -25.03 17.52 7.18
N VAL A 196 -24.93 17.96 8.44
CA VAL A 196 -24.37 19.28 8.80
C VAL A 196 -22.94 19.44 8.26
N GLN A 197 -22.09 18.41 8.40
CA GLN A 197 -20.72 18.44 7.91
C GLN A 197 -20.66 18.57 6.38
N ALA A 198 -21.49 17.83 5.65
CA ALA A 198 -21.58 17.88 4.20
C ALA A 198 -22.13 19.23 3.69
N GLN A 199 -23.19 19.78 4.30
CA GLN A 199 -23.71 21.10 3.94
C GLN A 199 -22.72 22.22 4.27
N THR A 200 -22.01 22.14 5.41
CA THR A 200 -20.94 23.09 5.76
C THR A 200 -19.81 23.07 4.73
N ARG A 201 -19.40 21.88 4.27
CA ARG A 201 -18.36 21.73 3.24
C ARG A 201 -18.83 22.19 1.86
N SER A 202 -20.09 21.99 1.51
CA SER A 202 -20.73 22.59 0.35
C SER A 202 -20.68 24.12 0.40
N LEU A 203 -21.16 24.71 1.49
CA LEU A 203 -21.16 26.16 1.70
C LEU A 203 -19.74 26.76 1.63
N ALA A 204 -18.74 26.09 2.21
CA ALA A 204 -17.34 26.53 2.15
C ALA A 204 -16.76 26.55 0.72
N LEU A 205 -17.24 25.69 -0.18
CA LEU A 205 -16.87 25.67 -1.61
C LEU A 205 -17.67 26.70 -2.43
N LEU A 206 -18.95 26.91 -2.11
CA LEU A 206 -19.89 27.72 -2.90
C LEU A 206 -20.01 29.19 -2.45
N ARG A 207 -19.50 29.56 -1.27
CA ARG A 207 -19.62 30.92 -0.67
C ARG A 207 -19.23 32.11 -1.56
N ASN A 208 -18.35 31.89 -2.54
CA ASN A 208 -17.85 32.94 -3.46
C ASN A 208 -18.50 32.86 -4.85
N ILE A 209 -19.53 32.02 -5.04
CA ILE A 209 -20.23 31.85 -6.32
C ILE A 209 -21.68 32.36 -6.12
N PRO A 210 -22.14 33.38 -6.86
CA PRO A 210 -23.46 33.98 -6.65
C PRO A 210 -24.60 32.95 -6.68
N GLY A 211 -25.50 33.02 -5.69
CA GLY A 211 -26.68 32.16 -5.56
C GLY A 211 -26.41 30.71 -5.11
N GLU A 212 -25.26 30.13 -5.45
CA GLU A 212 -24.95 28.72 -5.19
C GLU A 212 -24.82 28.37 -3.70
N SER A 213 -24.44 29.35 -2.87
CA SER A 213 -24.40 29.22 -1.41
C SER A 213 -25.79 29.05 -0.77
N ALA A 214 -26.86 29.47 -1.45
CA ALA A 214 -28.19 29.54 -0.85
C ALA A 214 -28.83 28.17 -0.58
N ARG A 215 -28.61 27.18 -1.46
CA ARG A 215 -29.15 25.82 -1.31
C ARG A 215 -28.60 25.09 -0.07
N PRO A 216 -27.27 25.01 0.19
CA PRO A 216 -26.77 24.42 1.44
C PRO A 216 -27.14 25.24 2.68
N LEU A 217 -27.35 26.56 2.56
CA LEU A 217 -27.88 27.38 3.65
C LEU A 217 -29.34 27.02 3.99
N ASN A 218 -30.23 26.88 3.01
CA ASN A 218 -31.61 26.43 3.26
C ASN A 218 -31.64 25.01 3.85
N ASN A 219 -30.79 24.11 3.36
CA ASN A 219 -30.69 22.76 3.91
C ASN A 219 -30.15 22.74 5.34
N LEU A 220 -29.23 23.64 5.71
CA LEU A 220 -28.84 23.83 7.12
C LEU A 220 -30.01 24.38 7.95
N ALA A 221 -30.81 25.29 7.39
CA ALA A 221 -31.97 25.86 8.08
C ALA A 221 -33.02 24.78 8.44
N GLU A 222 -33.37 23.91 7.48
CA GLU A 222 -34.24 22.75 7.72
C GLU A 222 -33.65 21.85 8.84
N ILE A 223 -32.36 21.51 8.77
CA ILE A 223 -31.69 20.66 9.77
C ILE A 223 -31.74 21.27 11.18
N TYR A 224 -31.65 22.60 11.31
CA TYR A 224 -31.77 23.26 12.61
C TYR A 224 -33.22 23.42 13.07
N ARG A 225 -34.19 23.60 12.16
CA ARG A 225 -35.63 23.57 12.50
C ARG A 225 -36.01 22.20 13.06
N ASP A 226 -35.59 21.13 12.40
CA ASP A 226 -35.90 19.75 12.80
C ASP A 226 -35.19 19.35 14.12
N GLN A 227 -34.16 20.10 14.54
CA GLN A 227 -33.53 20.01 15.87
C GLN A 227 -34.17 20.93 16.93
N GLY A 228 -35.10 21.82 16.55
CA GLY A 228 -35.70 22.83 17.43
C GLY A 228 -34.85 24.08 17.66
N ASP A 229 -33.67 24.23 17.04
CA ASP A 229 -32.91 25.50 17.04
C ASP A 229 -33.48 26.44 15.96
N ILE A 230 -34.69 26.93 16.23
CA ILE A 230 -35.37 27.92 15.38
C ILE A 230 -34.51 29.17 15.20
N ALA A 231 -33.72 29.56 16.20
CA ALA A 231 -32.83 30.71 16.10
C ALA A 231 -31.71 30.49 15.06
N ALA A 232 -31.15 29.29 14.95
CA ALA A 232 -30.22 28.93 13.87
C ALA A 232 -30.93 28.77 12.52
N ALA A 233 -32.10 28.15 12.49
CA ALA A 233 -32.90 28.01 11.27
C ALA A 233 -33.18 29.38 10.64
N VAL A 234 -33.72 30.34 11.41
CA VAL A 234 -34.01 31.72 10.99
C VAL A 234 -32.78 32.46 10.48
N ARG A 235 -31.59 32.25 11.08
CA ARG A 235 -30.34 32.84 10.56
C ARG A 235 -29.99 32.28 9.18
N HIS A 236 -30.10 30.97 8.99
CA HIS A 236 -29.73 30.33 7.73
C HIS A 236 -30.76 30.51 6.61
N TYR A 237 -32.08 30.51 6.91
CA TYR A 237 -33.12 30.89 5.94
C TYR A 237 -32.89 32.33 5.43
N ARG A 238 -32.58 33.27 6.33
CA ARG A 238 -32.29 34.66 5.94
C ARG A 238 -31.08 34.74 5.01
N GLN A 239 -29.98 34.07 5.36
CA GLN A 239 -28.78 34.00 4.51
C GLN A 239 -29.06 33.34 3.15
N ALA A 240 -29.87 32.29 3.09
CA ALA A 240 -30.29 31.64 1.84
C ALA A 240 -31.15 32.57 0.97
N ARG A 241 -32.16 33.22 1.55
CA ARG A 241 -33.02 34.20 0.88
C ARG A 241 -32.18 35.33 0.29
N ASP A 242 -31.29 35.91 1.08
CA ASP A 242 -30.48 37.05 0.68
C ASP A 242 -29.47 36.67 -0.41
N ALA A 243 -28.91 35.45 -0.36
CA ALA A 243 -28.05 34.90 -1.42
C ALA A 243 -28.82 34.59 -2.73
N HIS A 244 -30.07 34.13 -2.64
CA HIS A 244 -30.93 33.98 -3.83
C HIS A 244 -31.29 35.34 -4.45
N LEU A 245 -31.69 36.33 -3.63
CA LEU A 245 -32.02 37.69 -4.10
C LEU A 245 -30.82 38.39 -4.73
N ALA A 246 -29.63 38.29 -4.14
CA ALA A 246 -28.39 38.85 -4.68
C ALA A 246 -27.97 38.22 -6.03
N ALA A 247 -28.52 37.05 -6.37
CA ALA A 247 -28.34 36.37 -7.65
C ALA A 247 -29.56 36.50 -8.59
N GLY A 248 -30.52 37.37 -8.28
CA GLY A 248 -31.74 37.58 -9.08
C GLY A 248 -32.80 36.47 -8.99
N ASN A 249 -32.56 35.43 -8.18
CA ASN A 249 -33.39 34.22 -8.11
C ASN A 249 -34.60 34.42 -7.16
N ALA A 250 -35.48 35.37 -7.48
CA ALA A 250 -36.58 35.78 -6.63
C ALA A 250 -37.55 34.62 -6.26
N GLY A 251 -37.84 33.70 -7.19
CA GLY A 251 -38.68 32.53 -6.94
C GLY A 251 -38.09 31.52 -5.93
N GLU A 252 -36.79 31.24 -5.99
CA GLU A 252 -36.10 30.39 -5.00
C GLU A 252 -35.99 31.11 -3.64
N ALA A 253 -35.84 32.45 -3.63
CA ALA A 253 -35.95 33.25 -2.40
C ALA A 253 -37.37 33.19 -1.81
N ALA A 254 -38.41 33.10 -2.63
CA ALA A 254 -39.79 32.92 -2.19
C ALA A 254 -40.05 31.52 -1.60
N HIS A 255 -39.52 30.46 -2.20
CA HIS A 255 -39.56 29.11 -1.62
C HIS A 255 -38.80 29.05 -0.27
N THR A 256 -37.65 29.73 -0.17
CA THR A 256 -36.94 29.92 1.11
C THR A 256 -37.80 30.64 2.15
N MET A 257 -38.57 31.66 1.74
CA MET A 257 -39.49 32.39 2.62
C MET A 257 -40.74 31.57 3.00
N GLU A 258 -41.20 30.62 2.18
CA GLU A 258 -42.23 29.64 2.55
C GLU A 258 -41.72 28.72 3.66
N SER A 259 -40.56 28.08 3.48
CA SER A 259 -39.97 27.18 4.49
C SER A 259 -39.69 27.89 5.81
N TRP A 260 -39.18 29.13 5.76
CA TRP A 260 -39.02 29.99 6.94
C TRP A 260 -40.36 30.36 7.57
N GLY A 261 -41.36 30.72 6.75
CA GLY A 261 -42.71 31.05 7.22
C GLY A 261 -43.35 29.90 8.02
N ALA A 262 -43.32 28.68 7.47
CA ALA A 262 -43.78 27.48 8.15
C ALA A 262 -43.00 27.22 9.45
N ALA A 263 -41.67 27.38 9.45
CA ALA A 263 -40.84 27.22 10.66
C ALA A 263 -41.21 28.19 11.79
N LEU A 264 -41.66 29.42 11.47
CA LEU A 264 -42.18 30.36 12.45
C LEU A 264 -43.58 29.99 12.95
N LEU A 265 -44.45 29.45 12.10
CA LEU A 265 -45.74 28.90 12.54
C LEU A 265 -45.54 27.74 13.54
N ASP A 266 -44.58 26.85 13.27
CA ASP A 266 -44.22 25.74 14.16
C ASP A 266 -43.61 26.20 15.49
N SER A 267 -42.91 27.34 15.50
CA SER A 267 -42.41 27.96 16.74
C SER A 267 -43.41 28.88 17.44
N GLY A 268 -44.64 29.00 16.92
CA GLY A 268 -45.70 29.86 17.48
C GLY A 268 -45.62 31.35 17.10
N ASP A 269 -44.66 31.79 16.27
CA ASP A 269 -44.66 33.14 15.68
C ASP A 269 -45.58 33.18 14.45
N VAL A 270 -46.88 33.11 14.71
CA VAL A 270 -47.92 33.08 13.68
C VAL A 270 -47.91 34.35 12.82
N ALA A 271 -47.59 35.50 13.42
CA ALA A 271 -47.58 36.79 12.74
C ALA A 271 -46.35 36.96 11.82
N GLY A 272 -45.15 36.61 12.29
CA GLY A 272 -43.95 36.59 11.46
C GLY A 272 -44.02 35.54 10.34
N GLY A 273 -44.58 34.37 10.64
CA GLY A 273 -44.83 33.33 9.65
C GLY A 273 -45.78 33.78 8.53
N GLU A 274 -46.97 34.30 8.88
CA GLU A 274 -47.93 34.80 7.90
C GLU A 274 -47.36 35.95 7.06
N ALA A 275 -46.62 36.88 7.67
CA ALA A 275 -46.00 37.99 6.96
C ALA A 275 -44.95 37.54 5.91
N LEU A 276 -44.22 36.46 6.15
CA LEU A 276 -43.30 35.86 5.18
C LEU A 276 -44.03 35.06 4.10
N LEU A 277 -45.03 34.27 4.48
CA LEU A 277 -45.85 33.49 3.55
C LEU A 277 -46.59 34.39 2.55
N LEU A 278 -47.08 35.56 2.98
CA LEU A 278 -47.68 36.56 2.10
C LEU A 278 -46.67 37.12 1.07
N GLN A 279 -45.43 37.37 1.48
CA GLN A 279 -44.34 37.82 0.59
C GLN A 279 -43.95 36.72 -0.42
N ALA A 280 -43.80 35.48 0.07
CA ALA A 280 -43.53 34.31 -0.76
C ALA A 280 -44.61 34.11 -1.82
N ARG A 281 -45.88 34.07 -1.41
CA ARG A 281 -47.03 33.92 -2.32
C ARG A 281 -47.10 35.05 -3.34
N ALA A 282 -46.86 36.30 -2.93
CA ALA A 282 -46.88 37.44 -3.85
C ALA A 282 -45.82 37.32 -4.95
N GLN A 283 -44.68 36.69 -4.68
CA GLN A 283 -43.67 36.38 -5.68
C GLN A 283 -44.07 35.18 -6.55
N MET A 284 -44.53 34.08 -5.96
CA MET A 284 -44.98 32.89 -6.71
C MET A 284 -46.12 33.20 -7.69
N VAL A 285 -47.02 34.13 -7.34
CA VAL A 285 -48.08 34.62 -8.25
C VAL A 285 -47.52 35.44 -9.41
N ARG A 286 -46.46 36.25 -9.20
CA ARG A 286 -45.75 36.94 -10.30
C ARG A 286 -45.03 35.95 -11.22
N ASP A 287 -44.46 34.89 -10.64
CA ASP A 287 -43.75 33.84 -11.36
C ASP A 287 -44.69 32.81 -12.03
N GLY A 288 -46.02 32.97 -11.89
CA GLY A 288 -47.02 32.03 -12.40
C GLY A 288 -46.99 30.64 -11.76
N ASN A 289 -46.26 30.46 -10.66
CA ASN A 289 -45.86 29.16 -10.14
C ASN A 289 -46.93 28.54 -9.21
N ARG A 290 -47.97 27.98 -9.85
CA ARG A 290 -49.17 27.44 -9.19
C ARG A 290 -48.85 26.38 -8.13
N LYS A 291 -47.90 25.46 -8.36
CA LYS A 291 -47.58 24.36 -7.44
C LYS A 291 -47.03 24.85 -6.09
N TYR A 292 -46.16 25.87 -6.08
CA TYR A 292 -45.73 26.51 -4.83
C TYR A 292 -46.77 27.49 -4.27
N GLN A 293 -47.58 28.15 -5.12
CA GLN A 293 -48.71 28.96 -4.65
C GLN A 293 -49.71 28.12 -3.85
N GLN A 294 -50.10 26.92 -4.32
CA GLN A 294 -51.02 26.01 -3.64
C GLN A 294 -50.51 25.57 -2.27
N ARG A 295 -49.21 25.26 -2.14
CA ARG A 295 -48.56 24.98 -0.85
C ARG A 295 -48.61 26.19 0.08
N THR A 296 -48.27 27.37 -0.43
CA THR A 296 -48.26 28.61 0.37
C THR A 296 -49.69 29.04 0.77
N ASP A 297 -50.70 28.79 -0.07
CA ASP A 297 -52.12 28.95 0.27
C ASP A 297 -52.55 27.99 1.39
N ALA A 298 -52.00 26.76 1.47
CA ALA A 298 -52.23 25.85 2.59
C ALA A 298 -51.60 26.37 3.90
N GLU A 299 -50.38 26.90 3.83
CA GLU A 299 -49.67 27.45 5.00
C GLU A 299 -50.30 28.77 5.48
N LEU A 300 -50.79 29.63 4.58
CA LEU A 300 -51.58 30.80 4.95
C LEU A 300 -52.94 30.41 5.56
N ALA A 301 -53.56 29.32 5.10
CA ALA A 301 -54.74 28.77 5.75
C ALA A 301 -54.43 28.24 7.16
N ARG A 302 -53.29 27.56 7.35
CA ARG A 302 -52.78 27.10 8.65
C ARG A 302 -52.53 28.28 9.60
N ALA A 303 -51.85 29.33 9.15
CA ALA A 303 -51.63 30.56 9.93
C ALA A 303 -52.96 31.22 10.36
N ALA A 304 -53.91 31.37 9.43
CA ALA A 304 -55.23 31.92 9.73
C ALA A 304 -56.02 31.05 10.74
N LEU A 305 -55.95 29.72 10.63
CA LEU A 305 -56.56 28.80 11.62
C LEU A 305 -55.91 28.91 13.00
N LEU A 306 -54.58 29.09 13.09
CA LEU A 306 -53.87 29.33 14.35
C LEU A 306 -54.30 30.66 15.02
N ARG A 307 -54.74 31.65 14.23
CA ARG A 307 -55.38 32.88 14.74
C ARG A 307 -56.89 32.77 15.02
N GLY A 308 -57.51 31.60 14.78
CA GLY A 308 -58.97 31.41 14.85
C GLY A 308 -59.75 32.05 13.69
N ASP A 309 -59.08 32.60 12.68
CA ASP A 309 -59.66 33.31 11.54
C ASP A 309 -60.09 32.32 10.44
N VAL A 310 -61.14 31.56 10.73
CA VAL A 310 -61.74 30.57 9.81
C VAL A 310 -62.19 31.24 8.50
N ALA A 311 -62.53 32.53 8.54
CA ALA A 311 -62.89 33.30 7.35
C ALA A 311 -61.70 33.54 6.41
N ALA A 312 -60.53 33.94 6.92
CA ALA A 312 -59.30 34.05 6.13
C ALA A 312 -58.80 32.68 5.68
N ALA A 313 -58.82 31.67 6.56
CA ALA A 313 -58.45 30.30 6.18
C ALA A 313 -59.30 29.78 5.01
N SER A 314 -60.60 30.09 5.01
CA SER A 314 -61.49 29.74 3.89
C SER A 314 -61.21 30.52 2.59
N ARG A 315 -60.60 31.72 2.64
CA ARG A 315 -60.16 32.44 1.44
C ARG A 315 -58.89 31.83 0.86
N TRP A 316 -57.91 31.48 1.71
CA TRP A 316 -56.66 30.84 1.29
C TRP A 316 -56.90 29.43 0.73
N VAL A 317 -57.72 28.60 1.39
CA VAL A 317 -58.18 27.32 0.84
C VAL A 317 -58.89 27.50 -0.51
N GLY A 318 -59.76 28.52 -0.63
CA GLY A 318 -60.45 28.83 -1.89
C GLY A 318 -59.49 29.20 -3.02
N SER A 319 -58.48 30.01 -2.72
CA SER A 319 -57.39 30.36 -3.66
C SER A 319 -56.64 29.12 -4.14
N GLY A 320 -56.16 28.28 -3.23
CA GLY A 320 -55.39 27.09 -3.57
C GLY A 320 -56.22 26.09 -4.41
N LEU A 321 -57.46 25.83 -4.02
CA LEU A 321 -58.34 24.91 -4.76
C LEU A 321 -58.75 25.46 -6.14
N ALA A 322 -58.91 26.78 -6.29
CA ALA A 322 -59.13 27.40 -7.60
C ALA A 322 -57.89 27.31 -8.50
N ALA A 323 -56.68 27.43 -7.93
CA ALA A 323 -55.44 27.25 -8.68
C ALA A 323 -55.25 25.82 -9.21
N VAL A 324 -55.69 24.81 -8.44
CA VAL A 324 -55.73 23.40 -8.88
C VAL A 324 -56.80 23.20 -9.97
N ALA A 325 -58.02 23.71 -9.76
CA ALA A 325 -59.11 23.57 -10.74
C ALA A 325 -58.81 24.25 -12.09
N ALA A 326 -57.87 25.20 -12.13
CA ALA A 326 -57.39 25.83 -13.35
C ALA A 326 -56.26 25.05 -14.08
N ALA A 327 -55.85 23.89 -13.57
CA ALA A 327 -54.81 23.03 -14.13
C ALA A 327 -55.36 21.62 -14.41
N GLU A 328 -55.49 21.26 -15.69
CA GLU A 328 -56.03 19.96 -16.08
C GLU A 328 -55.14 18.81 -15.59
N GLY A 329 -55.74 17.84 -14.89
CA GLY A 329 -55.06 16.67 -14.34
C GLY A 329 -54.27 16.90 -13.03
N GLU A 330 -54.18 18.14 -12.51
CA GLU A 330 -53.50 18.38 -11.24
C GLU A 330 -54.37 17.97 -10.03
N THR A 331 -53.78 17.25 -9.07
CA THR A 331 -54.42 16.89 -7.80
C THR A 331 -54.01 17.86 -6.70
N ALA A 332 -54.98 18.33 -5.90
CA ALA A 332 -54.70 19.27 -4.81
C ALA A 332 -53.78 18.62 -3.76
N PRO A 333 -52.67 19.27 -3.37
CA PRO A 333 -51.68 18.68 -2.46
C PRO A 333 -52.28 18.44 -1.06
N ALA A 334 -51.81 17.39 -0.39
CA ALA A 334 -52.37 16.93 0.88
C ALA A 334 -52.41 17.99 2.00
N PRO A 335 -51.42 18.90 2.17
CA PRO A 335 -51.51 19.97 3.17
C PRO A 335 -52.65 20.98 2.89
N LEU A 336 -52.97 21.21 1.61
CA LEU A 336 -54.09 22.04 1.19
C LEU A 336 -55.43 21.33 1.45
N GLN A 337 -55.53 20.04 1.13
CA GLN A 337 -56.71 19.23 1.45
C GLN A 337 -56.96 19.12 2.97
N LEU A 338 -55.89 19.01 3.77
CA LEU A 338 -55.95 19.02 5.23
C LEU A 338 -56.54 20.32 5.78
N GLN A 339 -56.06 21.48 5.32
CA GLN A 339 -56.67 22.76 5.71
C GLN A 339 -58.09 22.91 5.15
N ALA A 340 -58.37 22.37 3.96
CA ALA A 340 -59.71 22.39 3.35
C ALA A 340 -60.74 21.53 4.09
N ALA A 341 -60.32 20.44 4.75
CA ALA A 341 -61.15 19.65 5.65
C ALA A 341 -61.36 20.38 6.99
N ARG A 342 -60.28 20.89 7.60
CA ARG A 342 -60.33 21.71 8.84
C ARG A 342 -61.29 22.88 8.74
N VAL A 343 -61.19 23.67 7.67
CA VAL A 343 -62.08 24.80 7.40
C VAL A 343 -63.53 24.33 7.23
N ALA A 344 -63.79 23.20 6.56
CA ALA A 344 -65.15 22.68 6.42
C ALA A 344 -65.74 22.28 7.78
N ARG A 345 -65.01 21.53 8.61
CA ARG A 345 -65.45 21.15 9.96
C ARG A 345 -65.71 22.37 10.83
N LEU A 346 -64.78 23.32 10.87
CA LEU A 346 -64.90 24.56 11.67
C LEU A 346 -66.00 25.51 11.18
N ARG A 347 -66.48 25.36 9.93
CA ARG A 347 -67.65 26.06 9.39
C ARG A 347 -68.97 25.31 9.58
N GLY A 348 -69.00 24.24 10.38
CA GLY A 348 -70.21 23.43 10.60
C GLY A 348 -70.57 22.54 9.41
N GLN A 349 -69.60 22.18 8.56
CA GLN A 349 -69.76 21.31 7.39
C GLN A 349 -68.95 20.00 7.56
N PRO A 350 -69.16 19.21 8.62
CA PRO A 350 -68.33 18.04 8.92
C PRO A 350 -68.45 16.91 7.87
N GLU A 351 -69.57 16.82 7.14
CA GLU A 351 -69.67 15.88 6.01
C GLU A 351 -68.70 16.22 4.87
N LEU A 352 -68.58 17.51 4.53
CA LEU A 352 -67.61 17.97 3.52
C LEU A 352 -66.16 17.80 4.01
N ALA A 353 -65.92 17.92 5.32
CA ALA A 353 -64.61 17.61 5.91
C ALA A 353 -64.27 16.12 5.80
N ARG A 354 -65.22 15.24 6.14
CA ARG A 354 -65.11 13.77 6.02
C ARG A 354 -64.85 13.36 4.57
N GLU A 355 -65.59 13.92 3.63
CA GLU A 355 -65.42 13.65 2.20
C GLU A 355 -64.03 14.06 1.70
N ARG A 356 -63.58 15.30 2.00
CA ARG A 356 -62.28 15.82 1.58
C ARG A 356 -61.11 15.04 2.17
N ALA A 357 -61.12 14.80 3.49
CA ALA A 357 -60.07 14.04 4.15
C ALA A 357 -60.00 12.60 3.62
N GLY A 358 -61.17 11.94 3.47
CA GLY A 358 -61.25 10.61 2.88
C GLY A 358 -60.82 10.54 1.41
N ALA A 359 -61.08 11.59 0.61
CA ALA A 359 -60.63 11.67 -0.79
C ALA A 359 -59.11 11.83 -0.88
N ALA A 360 -58.51 12.71 -0.06
CA ALA A 360 -57.06 12.88 0.01
C ALA A 360 -56.35 11.58 0.44
N LEU A 361 -56.87 10.89 1.46
CA LEU A 361 -56.29 9.63 1.96
C LEU A 361 -56.35 8.47 0.97
N ARG A 362 -57.27 8.49 -0.01
CA ARG A 362 -57.31 7.55 -1.15
C ARG A 362 -56.30 7.87 -2.24
N ALA A 363 -55.83 9.12 -2.33
CA ALA A 363 -54.79 9.54 -3.28
C ALA A 363 -53.36 9.36 -2.73
N LEU A 364 -53.19 9.31 -1.41
CA LEU A 364 -51.89 9.13 -0.76
C LEU A 364 -51.45 7.66 -0.68
N ALA A 365 -50.13 7.44 -0.84
CA ALA A 365 -49.49 6.17 -0.55
C ALA A 365 -49.60 5.80 0.95
N ALA A 366 -49.40 4.52 1.30
CA ALA A 366 -49.56 4.02 2.67
C ALA A 366 -48.52 4.55 3.68
N HIS A 367 -47.34 4.95 3.20
CA HIS A 367 -46.22 5.48 4.01
C HIS A 367 -45.97 6.97 3.77
N ASP A 368 -46.98 7.70 3.29
CA ASP A 368 -46.89 9.15 3.08
C ASP A 368 -46.94 9.91 4.42
N SER A 369 -46.13 10.96 4.55
CA SER A 369 -45.99 11.74 5.79
C SER A 369 -47.26 12.51 6.19
N ASP A 370 -48.13 12.84 5.23
CA ASP A 370 -49.34 13.63 5.50
C ASP A 370 -50.53 12.76 5.97
N ARG A 371 -50.43 11.41 5.87
CA ARG A 371 -51.51 10.50 6.30
C ARG A 371 -51.97 10.72 7.75
N PRO A 372 -51.10 10.80 8.77
CA PRO A 372 -51.57 10.86 10.16
C PRO A 372 -52.39 12.13 10.42
N ALA A 373 -51.94 13.28 9.90
CA ALA A 373 -52.67 14.54 10.06
C ALA A 373 -54.04 14.51 9.36
N LEU A 374 -54.14 13.89 8.18
CA LEU A 374 -55.41 13.70 7.48
C LEU A 374 -56.32 12.66 8.16
N LEU A 375 -55.78 11.60 8.75
CA LEU A 375 -56.53 10.60 9.51
C LEU A 375 -57.06 11.16 10.83
N ALA A 376 -56.28 12.01 11.52
CA ALA A 376 -56.73 12.75 12.70
C ALA A 376 -57.85 13.76 12.35
N GLU A 377 -57.75 14.45 11.21
CA GLU A 377 -58.82 15.35 10.75
C GLU A 377 -60.08 14.59 10.30
N LEU A 378 -59.92 13.41 9.68
CA LEU A 378 -61.03 12.50 9.37
C LEU A 378 -61.71 12.00 10.66
N ALA A 379 -60.93 11.69 11.71
CA ALA A 379 -61.47 11.31 13.01
C ALA A 379 -62.29 12.46 13.63
N ALA A 380 -61.76 13.69 13.62
CA ALA A 380 -62.46 14.88 14.09
C ALA A 380 -63.73 15.21 13.26
N ALA A 381 -63.74 14.89 11.96
CA ALA A 381 -64.93 15.01 11.12
C ALA A 381 -66.00 13.96 11.48
N HIS A 382 -65.61 12.72 11.76
CA HIS A 382 -66.53 11.69 12.27
C HIS A 382 -67.07 12.01 13.68
N GLU A 383 -66.24 12.55 14.57
CA GLU A 383 -66.64 13.01 15.90
C GLU A 383 -67.71 14.11 15.80
N ALA A 384 -67.50 15.11 14.93
CA ALA A 384 -68.48 16.17 14.65
C ALA A 384 -69.79 15.67 13.99
N LEU A 385 -69.87 14.39 13.60
CA LEU A 385 -71.07 13.70 13.11
C LEU A 385 -71.67 12.72 14.15
N GLY A 386 -71.10 12.62 15.35
CA GLY A 386 -71.47 11.61 16.35
C GLY A 386 -71.09 10.17 15.95
N GLN A 387 -70.25 9.99 14.93
CA GLN A 387 -69.85 8.70 14.36
C GLN A 387 -68.66 8.11 15.16
N TRP A 388 -68.84 7.94 16.47
CA TRP A 388 -67.79 7.55 17.42
C TRP A 388 -66.99 6.28 17.04
N PRO A 389 -67.60 5.19 16.52
CA PRO A 389 -66.84 4.02 16.09
C PRO A 389 -65.87 4.33 14.94
N GLN A 390 -66.30 5.15 13.98
CA GLN A 390 -65.52 5.58 12.83
C GLN A 390 -64.43 6.58 13.24
N ALA A 391 -64.74 7.52 14.13
CA ALA A 391 -63.75 8.45 14.71
C ALA A 391 -62.62 7.70 15.42
N MET A 392 -62.97 6.74 16.27
CA MET A 392 -62.01 5.90 16.99
C MET A 392 -61.22 4.97 16.06
N ALA A 393 -61.81 4.51 14.95
CA ALA A 393 -61.09 3.74 13.93
C ALA A 393 -60.06 4.60 13.17
N ALA A 394 -60.46 5.79 12.71
CA ALA A 394 -59.57 6.72 12.01
C ALA A 394 -58.42 7.22 12.91
N LEU A 395 -58.68 7.48 14.20
CA LEU A 395 -57.64 7.85 15.17
C LEU A 395 -56.63 6.71 15.40
N ARG A 396 -57.11 5.45 15.47
CA ARG A 396 -56.22 4.28 15.56
C ARG A 396 -55.41 4.05 14.29
N GLU A 397 -55.94 4.38 13.11
CA GLU A 397 -55.16 4.37 11.86
C GLU A 397 -54.13 5.50 11.84
N SER A 398 -54.47 6.70 12.33
CA SER A 398 -53.54 7.83 12.47
C SER A 398 -52.31 7.46 13.31
N GLU A 399 -52.52 6.89 14.50
CA GLU A 399 -51.42 6.48 15.37
C GLU A 399 -50.56 5.36 14.76
N ARG A 400 -51.18 4.39 14.06
CA ARG A 400 -50.44 3.35 13.34
C ARG A 400 -49.61 3.93 12.19
N ALA A 401 -50.15 4.88 11.43
CA ALA A 401 -49.41 5.55 10.37
C ALA A 401 -48.24 6.37 10.93
N ALA A 402 -48.46 7.11 12.03
CA ALA A 402 -47.40 7.83 12.73
C ALA A 402 -46.33 6.90 13.32
N GLN A 403 -46.73 5.74 13.85
CA GLN A 403 -45.80 4.72 14.35
C GLN A 403 -44.97 4.11 13.21
N ALA A 404 -45.61 3.69 12.11
CA ALA A 404 -44.91 3.11 10.95
C ALA A 404 -43.91 4.09 10.30
N LEU A 405 -44.21 5.40 10.31
CA LEU A 405 -43.28 6.44 9.87
C LEU A 405 -42.03 6.54 10.77
N ARG A 406 -42.22 6.46 12.10
CA ARG A 406 -41.12 6.44 13.09
C ARG A 406 -40.27 5.17 12.98
N GLU A 407 -40.92 4.00 12.89
CA GLU A 407 -40.26 2.71 12.71
C GLU A 407 -39.43 2.69 11.41
N ALA A 408 -40.01 3.10 10.28
CA ALA A 408 -39.29 3.20 9.01
C ALA A 408 -38.11 4.19 9.05
N GLN A 409 -38.14 5.21 9.92
CA GLN A 409 -36.98 6.08 10.16
C GLN A 409 -35.89 5.36 10.96
N TYR A 410 -36.23 4.74 12.09
CA TYR A 410 -35.27 3.99 12.91
C TYR A 410 -34.63 2.82 12.15
N ASP A 411 -35.37 2.16 11.24
CA ASP A 411 -34.82 1.13 10.34
C ASP A 411 -33.79 1.70 9.37
N ARG A 412 -34.04 2.88 8.77
CA ARG A 412 -33.07 3.56 7.88
C ARG A 412 -31.80 3.96 8.64
N GLU A 413 -31.95 4.52 9.84
CA GLU A 413 -30.86 4.90 10.74
C GLU A 413 -30.03 3.68 11.16
N THR A 414 -30.69 2.61 11.62
CA THR A 414 -30.04 1.37 12.06
C THR A 414 -29.28 0.70 10.90
N ARG A 415 -29.91 0.58 9.73
CA ARG A 415 -29.27 0.01 8.52
C ARG A 415 -28.09 0.85 8.04
N TRP A 416 -28.16 2.17 8.18
CA TRP A 416 -27.03 3.06 7.87
C TRP A 416 -25.88 2.91 8.87
N LEU A 417 -26.17 2.80 10.17
CA LEU A 417 -25.17 2.54 11.21
C LEU A 417 -24.48 1.18 11.02
N GLN A 418 -25.23 0.14 10.67
CA GLN A 418 -24.70 -1.18 10.30
C GLN A 418 -23.75 -1.08 9.10
N LEU A 419 -24.19 -0.46 7.99
CA LEU A 419 -23.35 -0.28 6.80
C LEU A 419 -22.08 0.55 7.08
N ARG A 420 -22.18 1.58 7.91
CA ARG A 420 -21.02 2.36 8.39
C ARG A 420 -20.04 1.51 9.21
N PHE A 421 -20.55 0.61 10.06
CA PHE A 421 -19.73 -0.30 10.85
C PHE A 421 -19.00 -1.31 9.95
N GLU A 422 -19.72 -2.00 9.07
CA GLU A 422 -19.15 -2.94 8.10
C GLU A 422 -18.07 -2.28 7.23
N THR A 423 -18.35 -1.08 6.72
CA THR A 423 -17.38 -0.34 5.89
C THR A 423 -16.13 0.00 6.68
N ALA A 424 -16.28 0.50 7.92
CA ALA A 424 -15.14 0.82 8.78
C ALA A 424 -14.35 -0.43 9.25
N GLU A 425 -14.95 -1.62 9.27
CA GLU A 425 -14.25 -2.89 9.51
C GLU A 425 -13.53 -3.40 8.25
N ARG A 426 -14.15 -3.30 7.07
CA ARG A 426 -13.49 -3.55 5.78
C ARG A 426 -12.28 -2.63 5.60
N ASP A 427 -12.40 -1.33 5.88
CA ASP A 427 -11.29 -0.38 5.81
C ASP A 427 -10.13 -0.75 6.76
N ARG A 428 -10.44 -1.20 7.99
CA ARG A 428 -9.42 -1.68 8.95
C ARG A 428 -8.71 -2.93 8.47
N THR A 429 -9.43 -3.89 7.90
CA THR A 429 -8.83 -5.14 7.39
C THR A 429 -7.98 -4.88 6.15
N ILE A 430 -8.43 -3.98 5.25
CA ILE A 430 -7.64 -3.48 4.11
C ILE A 430 -6.35 -2.79 4.60
N ALA A 431 -6.44 -1.89 5.58
CA ALA A 431 -5.27 -1.21 6.15
C ALA A 431 -4.28 -2.18 6.84
N ALA A 432 -4.79 -3.19 7.55
CA ALA A 432 -3.97 -4.24 8.14
C ALA A 432 -3.25 -5.08 7.08
N LEU A 433 -3.96 -5.49 6.01
CA LEU A 433 -3.38 -6.20 4.87
C LEU A 433 -2.33 -5.36 4.12
N ALA A 434 -2.57 -4.06 3.94
CA ALA A 434 -1.62 -3.14 3.33
C ALA A 434 -0.31 -3.05 4.13
N SER A 435 -0.40 -2.87 5.45
CA SER A 435 0.79 -2.84 6.33
C SER A 435 1.53 -4.19 6.36
N GLY A 436 0.81 -5.32 6.39
CA GLY A 436 1.41 -6.66 6.28
C GLY A 436 2.14 -6.90 4.95
N ASN A 437 1.59 -6.38 3.84
CA ASN A 437 2.25 -6.43 2.54
C ASN A 437 3.48 -5.50 2.46
N GLN A 438 3.42 -4.30 3.04
CA GLN A 438 4.60 -3.43 3.16
C GLN A 438 5.76 -4.11 3.91
N VAL A 439 5.48 -4.75 5.05
CA VAL A 439 6.50 -5.51 5.82
C VAL A 439 7.08 -6.66 4.99
N ARG A 440 6.26 -7.41 4.25
CA ARG A 440 6.73 -8.46 3.33
C ARG A 440 7.63 -7.91 2.22
N THR A 441 7.25 -6.79 1.60
CA THR A 441 8.06 -6.15 0.55
C THR A 441 9.39 -5.65 1.10
N LEU A 442 9.41 -5.06 2.30
CA LEU A 442 10.66 -4.66 2.97
C LEU A 442 11.54 -5.87 3.32
N ALA A 443 10.96 -6.98 3.78
CA ALA A 443 11.70 -8.21 4.04
C ALA A 443 12.33 -8.80 2.76
N LEU A 444 11.60 -8.78 1.63
CA LEU A 444 12.13 -9.21 0.33
C LEU A 444 13.28 -8.32 -0.15
N TRP A 445 13.16 -6.99 -0.01
CA TRP A 445 14.27 -6.07 -0.31
C TRP A 445 15.48 -6.33 0.61
N LEU A 446 15.27 -6.59 1.90
CA LEU A 446 16.33 -6.93 2.83
C LEU A 446 17.05 -8.23 2.44
N THR A 447 16.33 -9.27 2.00
CA THR A 447 16.96 -10.52 1.51
C THR A 447 17.73 -10.32 0.21
N VAL A 448 17.22 -9.49 -0.73
CA VAL A 448 17.92 -9.16 -1.98
C VAL A 448 19.21 -8.37 -1.69
N VAL A 449 19.14 -7.34 -0.85
CA VAL A 449 20.31 -6.55 -0.44
C VAL A 449 21.34 -7.42 0.30
N SER A 450 20.89 -8.32 1.19
CA SER A 450 21.78 -9.24 1.91
C SER A 450 22.47 -10.23 0.95
N ALA A 451 21.75 -10.76 -0.05
CA ALA A 451 22.32 -11.64 -1.06
C ALA A 451 23.34 -10.91 -1.96
N LEU A 452 23.05 -9.67 -2.36
CA LEU A 452 24.00 -8.84 -3.12
C LEU A 452 25.25 -8.49 -2.30
N ALA A 453 25.09 -8.18 -1.01
CA ALA A 453 26.21 -7.94 -0.10
C ALA A 453 27.08 -9.20 0.10
N ALA A 454 26.46 -10.39 0.21
CA ALA A 454 27.17 -11.67 0.28
C ALA A 454 27.93 -11.98 -1.03
N LEU A 455 27.32 -11.71 -2.20
CA LEU A 455 27.96 -11.86 -3.51
C LEU A 455 29.16 -10.90 -3.68
N LEU A 456 29.03 -9.66 -3.20
CA LEU A 456 30.12 -8.68 -3.19
C LEU A 456 31.25 -9.12 -2.23
N GLY A 457 30.91 -9.62 -1.04
CA GLY A 457 31.87 -10.18 -0.10
C GLY A 457 32.64 -11.38 -0.67
N LEU A 458 31.94 -12.30 -1.34
CA LEU A 458 32.55 -13.45 -2.02
C LEU A 458 33.47 -13.02 -3.17
N THR A 459 33.05 -12.09 -4.03
CA THR A 459 33.90 -11.60 -5.14
C THR A 459 35.15 -10.86 -4.63
N VAL A 460 35.02 -10.00 -3.61
CA VAL A 460 36.18 -9.36 -2.95
C VAL A 460 37.10 -10.39 -2.28
N PHE A 461 36.56 -11.44 -1.66
CA PHE A 461 37.34 -12.54 -1.08
C PHE A 461 38.12 -13.30 -2.16
N PHE A 462 37.49 -13.67 -3.29
CA PHE A 462 38.14 -14.35 -4.40
C PHE A 462 39.21 -13.47 -5.07
N LEU A 463 38.95 -12.18 -5.26
CA LEU A 463 39.94 -11.22 -5.77
C LEU A 463 41.15 -11.10 -4.84
N ARG A 464 40.94 -10.95 -3.52
CA ARG A 464 42.03 -10.95 -2.52
C ARG A 464 42.80 -12.27 -2.49
N ARG A 465 42.13 -13.42 -2.65
CA ARG A 465 42.76 -14.75 -2.73
C ARG A 465 43.62 -14.87 -3.98
N GLN A 466 43.12 -14.42 -5.14
CA GLN A 466 43.88 -14.42 -6.40
C GLN A 466 45.08 -13.46 -6.34
N GLN A 467 44.92 -12.28 -5.75
CA GLN A 467 46.02 -11.32 -5.56
C GLN A 467 47.12 -11.90 -4.66
N ARG A 468 46.76 -12.52 -3.52
CA ARG A 468 47.72 -13.22 -2.65
C ARG A 468 48.45 -14.34 -3.38
N ALA A 469 47.76 -15.12 -4.20
CA ALA A 469 48.38 -16.18 -5.01
C ALA A 469 49.40 -15.61 -6.01
N ARG A 470 49.05 -14.55 -6.76
CA ARG A 470 49.98 -13.87 -7.69
C ARG A 470 51.22 -13.32 -6.99
N VAL A 471 51.06 -12.71 -5.80
CA VAL A 471 52.19 -12.18 -5.02
C VAL A 471 53.09 -13.30 -4.50
N ALA A 472 52.52 -14.41 -4.01
CA ALA A 472 53.30 -15.57 -3.59
C ALA A 472 54.05 -16.24 -4.76
N GLU A 473 53.44 -16.29 -5.95
CA GLU A 473 54.09 -16.82 -7.15
C GLU A 473 55.23 -15.92 -7.64
N ALA A 474 55.02 -14.59 -7.67
CA ALA A 474 56.06 -13.62 -8.01
C ALA A 474 57.26 -13.70 -7.03
N ALA A 475 56.99 -13.79 -5.72
CA ALA A 475 58.01 -13.98 -4.70
C ALA A 475 58.76 -15.32 -4.82
N ARG A 476 58.11 -16.37 -5.36
CA ARG A 476 58.77 -17.65 -5.64
C ARG A 476 59.68 -17.58 -6.87
N ARG A 477 59.27 -16.86 -7.92
CA ARG A 477 60.09 -16.63 -9.12
C ARG A 477 61.37 -15.86 -8.78
N ALA A 478 61.24 -14.72 -8.08
CA ALA A 478 62.37 -13.88 -7.68
C ALA A 478 63.46 -14.64 -6.90
N ARG A 479 63.09 -15.61 -6.04
CA ARG A 479 64.05 -16.48 -5.34
C ARG A 479 64.80 -17.43 -6.26
N LEU A 480 64.13 -17.98 -7.28
CA LEU A 480 64.76 -18.85 -8.27
C LEU A 480 65.71 -18.06 -9.17
N ASP A 481 65.35 -16.83 -9.52
CA ASP A 481 66.22 -15.92 -10.28
C ASP A 481 67.49 -15.56 -9.48
N GLU A 482 67.35 -15.24 -8.19
CA GLU A 482 68.46 -15.00 -7.26
C GLU A 482 69.38 -16.23 -7.09
N GLU A 483 68.80 -17.42 -6.98
CA GLU A 483 69.52 -18.69 -6.88
C GLU A 483 70.29 -19.03 -8.17
N ILE A 484 69.71 -18.77 -9.34
CA ILE A 484 70.40 -18.91 -10.65
C ILE A 484 71.59 -17.94 -10.76
N ASP A 485 71.42 -16.69 -10.34
CA ASP A 485 72.50 -15.69 -10.36
C ASP A 485 73.57 -15.91 -9.29
N TYR A 486 73.30 -16.72 -8.26
CA TYR A 486 74.35 -17.25 -7.38
C TYR A 486 75.20 -18.30 -8.10
N TYR A 487 74.59 -19.33 -8.69
CA TYR A 487 75.34 -20.39 -9.40
C TYR A 487 76.17 -19.85 -10.58
N ARG A 488 75.67 -18.83 -11.30
CA ARG A 488 76.42 -18.15 -12.37
C ARG A 488 77.71 -17.49 -11.87
N ARG A 489 77.71 -16.91 -10.66
CA ARG A 489 78.89 -16.28 -10.07
C ARG A 489 79.94 -17.31 -9.62
N ALA A 490 79.51 -18.37 -8.93
CA ALA A 490 80.39 -19.48 -8.55
C ALA A 490 81.06 -20.15 -9.77
N ALA A 491 80.32 -20.33 -10.87
CA ALA A 491 80.86 -20.87 -12.11
C ALA A 491 81.91 -19.95 -12.78
N ALA A 492 81.79 -18.62 -12.62
CA ALA A 492 82.76 -17.67 -13.14
C ALA A 492 84.07 -17.67 -12.34
N GLU A 493 83.99 -17.80 -11.01
CA GLU A 493 85.17 -17.88 -10.12
C GLU A 493 86.00 -19.14 -10.42
N LEU A 494 85.36 -20.31 -10.56
CA LEU A 494 86.01 -21.57 -10.96
C LEU A 494 86.75 -21.48 -12.32
N GLY A 495 86.30 -20.60 -13.22
CA GLY A 495 86.96 -20.36 -14.50
C GLY A 495 88.31 -19.64 -14.38
N VAL A 496 88.51 -18.83 -13.34
CA VAL A 496 89.74 -18.04 -13.12
C VAL A 496 90.88 -18.91 -12.59
N ASP A 497 90.59 -19.83 -11.66
CA ASP A 497 91.63 -20.65 -11.04
C ASP A 497 92.18 -21.73 -11.98
N ARG A 498 91.38 -22.24 -12.93
CA ARG A 498 91.88 -23.11 -14.00
C ARG A 498 92.97 -22.43 -14.85
N ALA A 499 92.83 -21.13 -15.13
CA ALA A 499 93.85 -20.38 -15.88
C ALA A 499 95.14 -20.18 -15.07
N ARG A 500 95.04 -19.97 -13.74
CA ARG A 500 96.20 -19.89 -12.84
C ARG A 500 96.94 -21.22 -12.73
N LEU A 501 96.22 -22.33 -12.60
CA LEU A 501 96.80 -23.68 -12.54
C LEU A 501 97.57 -24.03 -13.83
N GLN A 502 97.01 -23.73 -15.01
CA GLN A 502 97.73 -23.93 -16.28
C GLN A 502 99.02 -23.09 -16.33
N ALA A 503 98.96 -21.81 -15.94
CA ALA A 503 100.13 -20.94 -15.91
C ALA A 503 101.23 -21.44 -14.95
N ALA A 504 100.87 -22.10 -13.85
CA ALA A 504 101.80 -22.72 -12.90
C ALA A 504 102.40 -24.05 -13.40
N LEU A 505 101.66 -24.86 -14.17
CA LEU A 505 102.25 -26.00 -14.88
C LEU A 505 103.24 -25.52 -15.94
N ASP A 506 102.89 -24.47 -16.68
CA ASP A 506 103.67 -23.86 -17.74
C ASP A 506 104.87 -23.02 -17.25
N SER A 507 105.11 -22.93 -15.94
CA SER A 507 106.36 -22.39 -15.38
C SER A 507 107.38 -23.47 -14.98
N ARG A 508 107.08 -24.76 -15.17
CA ARG A 508 108.03 -25.85 -14.92
C ARG A 508 108.87 -26.18 -16.15
N GLU A 509 110.15 -26.45 -15.94
CA GLU A 509 111.08 -26.92 -16.98
C GLU A 509 111.03 -28.44 -17.18
N ASP A 510 110.57 -29.20 -16.17
CA ASP A 510 110.29 -30.63 -16.32
C ASP A 510 109.14 -30.86 -17.31
N ALA A 511 109.29 -31.80 -18.24
CA ALA A 511 108.19 -32.17 -19.12
C ALA A 511 107.19 -33.07 -18.38
N VAL A 512 105.97 -32.56 -18.14
CA VAL A 512 104.91 -33.27 -17.43
C VAL A 512 103.63 -33.32 -18.27
N LEU A 513 103.10 -34.53 -18.41
CA LEU A 513 101.75 -34.81 -18.89
C LEU A 513 100.86 -35.21 -17.71
N VAL A 514 99.58 -34.85 -17.79
CA VAL A 514 98.49 -35.47 -17.03
C VAL A 514 97.65 -36.28 -18.00
N LEU A 515 97.42 -37.55 -17.70
CA LEU A 515 96.59 -38.46 -18.48
C LEU A 515 95.35 -38.88 -17.68
N ASP A 516 94.31 -39.39 -18.34
CA ASP A 516 93.30 -40.23 -17.69
C ASP A 516 93.77 -41.70 -17.60
N GLY A 517 92.98 -42.55 -16.94
CA GLY A 517 93.24 -44.00 -16.87
C GLY A 517 93.25 -44.72 -18.23
N ALA A 518 92.63 -44.14 -19.27
CA ALA A 518 92.73 -44.66 -20.64
C ALA A 518 93.98 -44.16 -21.39
N GLY A 519 94.86 -43.40 -20.71
CA GLY A 519 96.07 -42.83 -21.28
C GLY A 519 95.85 -41.62 -22.19
N GLN A 520 94.67 -40.99 -22.19
CA GLN A 520 94.42 -39.75 -22.93
C GLN A 520 95.03 -38.54 -22.22
N VAL A 521 95.77 -37.70 -22.94
CA VAL A 521 96.38 -36.49 -22.39
C VAL A 521 95.32 -35.46 -22.01
N LEU A 522 95.06 -35.31 -20.70
CA LEU A 522 94.18 -34.28 -20.14
C LEU A 522 94.86 -32.90 -20.08
N ALA A 523 96.17 -32.88 -19.83
CA ALA A 523 96.99 -31.68 -19.85
C ALA A 523 98.45 -31.99 -20.22
N ALA A 524 99.12 -31.02 -20.81
CA ALA A 524 100.57 -31.02 -21.03
C ALA A 524 101.09 -29.63 -20.68
N ASN A 525 102.24 -29.54 -20.02
CA ASN A 525 102.93 -28.24 -19.87
C ASN A 525 103.77 -27.91 -21.12
N ARG A 526 104.32 -26.70 -21.17
CA ARG A 526 105.18 -26.24 -22.27
C ARG A 526 106.33 -27.21 -22.57
N ALA A 527 107.07 -27.65 -21.56
CA ALA A 527 108.20 -28.55 -21.71
C ALA A 527 107.79 -29.91 -22.33
N ALA A 528 106.69 -30.51 -21.88
CA ALA A 528 106.12 -31.70 -22.53
C ALA A 528 105.67 -31.40 -23.96
N SER A 529 104.98 -30.28 -24.18
CA SER A 529 104.50 -29.87 -25.51
C SER A 529 105.61 -29.56 -26.51
N GLU A 530 106.85 -29.34 -26.04
CA GLU A 530 108.05 -29.17 -26.87
C GLU A 530 108.76 -30.50 -27.13
N LEU A 531 108.91 -31.36 -26.11
CA LEU A 531 109.47 -32.71 -26.26
C LEU A 531 108.58 -33.65 -27.11
N LEU A 532 107.28 -33.41 -27.15
CA LEU A 532 106.29 -34.24 -27.85
C LEU A 532 105.99 -33.77 -29.29
N ARG A 533 106.95 -33.13 -29.97
CA ARG A 533 106.79 -32.57 -31.34
C ARG A 533 107.56 -33.33 -32.43
N PRO A 534 107.09 -34.51 -32.87
CA PRO A 534 107.48 -35.04 -34.17
C PRO A 534 106.76 -34.24 -35.28
N GLY A 535 107.49 -33.38 -36.00
CA GLY A 535 107.04 -32.89 -37.32
C GLY A 535 105.78 -32.02 -37.36
N ALA A 536 105.65 -31.02 -36.48
CA ALA A 536 104.73 -29.88 -36.65
C ALA A 536 103.22 -30.17 -36.79
N ALA A 537 102.67 -31.20 -36.13
CA ALA A 537 101.24 -31.50 -36.14
C ALA A 537 100.61 -31.56 -34.73
N ALA A 538 99.64 -30.66 -34.49
CA ALA A 538 98.74 -30.59 -33.32
C ALA A 538 99.40 -30.38 -31.93
N ALA A 539 98.55 -30.09 -30.93
CA ALA A 539 98.90 -30.16 -29.50
C ALA A 539 98.56 -31.56 -28.96
N PRO A 540 99.28 -32.07 -27.94
CA PRO A 540 99.08 -33.44 -27.46
C PRO A 540 97.77 -33.65 -26.67
N VAL A 541 97.18 -32.58 -26.13
CA VAL A 541 95.98 -32.63 -25.27
C VAL A 541 94.75 -33.14 -26.06
N GLY A 542 94.04 -34.11 -25.49
CA GLY A 542 92.85 -34.74 -26.07
C GLY A 542 93.12 -35.98 -26.95
N ARG A 543 94.32 -36.57 -26.87
CA ARG A 543 94.69 -37.80 -27.61
C ARG A 543 95.28 -38.87 -26.70
N GLY A 544 95.16 -40.15 -27.08
CA GLY A 544 95.82 -41.25 -26.38
C GLY A 544 97.34 -41.17 -26.53
N PHE A 545 98.10 -41.19 -25.44
CA PHE A 545 99.57 -41.06 -25.49
C PHE A 545 100.23 -42.17 -26.34
N GLY A 546 99.68 -43.38 -26.31
CA GLY A 546 100.13 -44.50 -27.13
C GLY A 546 100.05 -44.25 -28.65
N GLU A 547 99.23 -43.30 -29.12
CA GLU A 547 99.17 -42.90 -30.54
C GLU A 547 100.41 -42.14 -31.01
N LEU A 548 101.23 -41.63 -30.08
CA LEU A 548 102.44 -40.86 -30.38
C LEU A 548 103.70 -41.74 -30.51
N LEU A 549 103.61 -43.01 -30.09
CA LEU A 549 104.73 -43.95 -29.98
C LEU A 549 104.86 -44.88 -31.20
N GLY A 550 106.07 -45.42 -31.41
CA GLY A 550 106.28 -46.54 -32.34
C GLY A 550 105.58 -47.82 -31.87
N ALA A 551 105.27 -48.75 -32.78
CA ALA A 551 104.40 -49.90 -32.49
C ALA A 551 104.90 -50.88 -31.40
N GLU A 552 106.21 -50.91 -31.11
CA GLU A 552 106.75 -51.67 -29.97
C GLU A 552 106.67 -50.85 -28.67
N ASP A 553 107.11 -49.59 -28.68
CA ASP A 553 107.04 -48.67 -27.53
C ASP A 553 105.60 -48.45 -27.07
N ALA A 554 104.63 -48.38 -27.98
CA ALA A 554 103.20 -48.27 -27.69
C ALA A 554 102.66 -49.48 -26.91
N ARG A 555 103.17 -50.70 -27.21
CA ARG A 555 102.86 -51.90 -26.43
C ARG A 555 103.55 -51.88 -25.07
N GLY A 556 104.80 -51.38 -25.01
CA GLY A 556 105.52 -51.14 -23.75
C GLY A 556 104.79 -50.16 -22.82
N PHE A 557 104.17 -49.12 -23.39
CA PHE A 557 103.34 -48.16 -22.66
C PHE A 557 101.99 -48.76 -22.20
N ALA A 558 101.31 -49.54 -23.04
CA ALA A 558 100.09 -50.25 -22.64
C ALA A 558 100.36 -51.23 -21.48
N LEU A 559 101.43 -52.03 -21.56
CA LEU A 559 101.88 -52.91 -20.48
C LEU A 559 102.33 -52.14 -19.21
N ALA A 560 102.66 -50.85 -19.33
CA ALA A 560 102.96 -49.99 -18.19
C ALA A 560 101.69 -49.38 -17.56
N LEU A 561 100.63 -49.13 -18.33
CA LEU A 561 99.31 -48.78 -17.81
C LEU A 561 98.73 -49.97 -17.02
N GLU A 562 98.64 -51.15 -17.63
CA GLU A 562 98.12 -52.37 -16.99
C GLU A 562 98.82 -52.68 -15.65
N ARG A 563 100.17 -52.60 -15.62
CA ARG A 563 100.94 -52.82 -14.38
C ARG A 563 100.78 -51.72 -13.34
N LEU A 564 100.49 -50.49 -13.76
CA LEU A 564 100.21 -49.41 -12.81
C LEU A 564 98.83 -49.62 -12.18
N GLU A 565 97.81 -50.01 -12.94
CA GLU A 565 96.50 -50.37 -12.40
C GLU A 565 96.55 -51.61 -11.47
N GLU A 566 97.36 -52.62 -11.79
CA GLU A 566 97.51 -53.82 -10.95
C GLU A 566 98.25 -53.58 -9.61
N SER A 567 99.05 -52.51 -9.49
CA SER A 567 100.02 -52.40 -8.37
C SER A 567 100.19 -51.02 -7.75
N SER A 568 99.64 -49.95 -8.34
CA SER A 568 99.92 -48.54 -8.02
C SER A 568 101.40 -48.14 -8.03
N ALA A 569 102.31 -49.04 -8.46
CA ALA A 569 103.75 -48.82 -8.39
C ALA A 569 104.26 -48.06 -9.63
N PRO A 570 104.99 -46.94 -9.47
CA PRO A 570 105.40 -46.10 -10.61
C PRO A 570 106.22 -46.85 -11.68
N GLN A 571 105.67 -46.95 -12.88
CA GLN A 571 106.29 -47.67 -13.99
C GLN A 571 107.28 -46.76 -14.75
N ARG A 572 108.50 -47.24 -14.96
CA ARG A 572 109.51 -46.55 -15.78
C ARG A 572 109.66 -47.25 -17.11
N LEU A 573 109.52 -46.50 -18.20
CA LEU A 573 109.72 -46.97 -19.56
C LEU A 573 110.73 -46.09 -20.30
N ALA A 574 111.62 -46.72 -21.07
CA ALA A 574 112.52 -46.05 -21.99
C ALA A 574 112.03 -46.32 -23.42
N PHE A 575 111.79 -45.26 -24.19
CA PHE A 575 111.17 -45.32 -25.51
C PHE A 575 111.83 -44.31 -26.47
N VAL A 576 111.54 -44.42 -27.77
CA VAL A 576 112.09 -43.51 -28.79
C VAL A 576 110.97 -42.68 -29.42
N LEU A 577 111.06 -41.36 -29.26
CA LEU A 577 110.09 -40.40 -29.81
C LEU A 577 110.81 -39.38 -30.70
N GLY A 578 110.38 -39.23 -31.95
CA GLY A 578 111.00 -38.29 -32.89
C GLY A 578 112.48 -38.54 -33.23
N GLY A 579 113.06 -39.65 -32.76
CA GLY A 579 114.48 -39.97 -32.87
C GLY A 579 115.29 -39.78 -31.56
N GLU A 580 114.72 -39.15 -30.53
CA GLU A 580 115.34 -39.07 -29.21
C GLU A 580 114.92 -40.25 -28.31
N ARG A 581 115.89 -40.76 -27.52
CA ARG A 581 115.63 -41.78 -26.48
C ARG A 581 115.27 -41.08 -25.17
N LEU A 582 114.01 -41.18 -24.79
CA LEU A 582 113.46 -40.60 -23.56
C LEU A 582 113.26 -41.67 -22.49
N GLN A 583 113.21 -41.25 -21.23
CA GLN A 583 112.68 -42.05 -20.13
C GLN A 583 111.43 -41.36 -19.60
N GLY A 584 110.33 -42.12 -19.52
CA GLY A 584 109.11 -41.70 -18.86
C GLY A 584 108.91 -42.44 -17.54
N GLN A 585 108.42 -41.76 -16.52
CA GLN A 585 107.90 -42.36 -15.29
C GLN A 585 106.41 -42.07 -15.18
N LEU A 586 105.60 -43.13 -15.22
CA LEU A 586 104.15 -43.10 -15.07
C LEU A 586 103.80 -43.41 -13.61
N SER A 587 102.94 -42.59 -13.03
CA SER A 587 102.52 -42.70 -11.63
C SER A 587 101.10 -42.17 -11.46
N GLU A 588 100.32 -42.74 -10.56
CA GLU A 588 99.02 -42.18 -10.20
C GLU A 588 99.17 -40.81 -9.54
N SER A 589 98.28 -39.86 -9.83
CA SER A 589 98.13 -38.66 -9.01
C SER A 589 97.50 -39.06 -7.68
N GLY A 590 98.25 -38.92 -6.58
CA GLY A 590 97.88 -39.38 -5.23
C GLY A 590 96.70 -38.67 -4.56
N GLN A 591 95.76 -38.13 -5.33
CA GLN A 591 94.53 -37.48 -4.85
C GLN A 591 93.24 -38.15 -5.38
N GLY A 592 93.33 -39.35 -5.97
CA GLY A 592 92.20 -40.28 -6.11
C GLY A 592 91.24 -40.03 -7.28
N GLU A 593 91.47 -39.02 -8.13
CA GLU A 593 90.60 -38.70 -9.28
C GLU A 593 90.96 -39.44 -10.59
N GLY A 594 91.51 -40.66 -10.50
CA GLY A 594 91.81 -41.51 -11.67
C GLY A 594 92.74 -40.90 -12.73
N SER A 595 93.48 -39.85 -12.36
CA SER A 595 94.37 -39.10 -13.25
C SER A 595 95.82 -39.54 -13.02
N LEU A 596 96.52 -39.84 -14.10
CA LEU A 596 97.90 -40.31 -14.09
C LEU A 596 98.84 -39.15 -14.41
N VAL A 597 99.96 -39.05 -13.70
CA VAL A 597 101.05 -38.12 -14.02
C VAL A 597 102.14 -38.89 -14.77
N PHE A 598 102.50 -38.41 -15.97
CA PHE A 598 103.58 -38.97 -16.76
C PHE A 598 104.70 -37.93 -16.91
N GLY A 599 105.75 -38.10 -16.12
CA GLY A 599 106.95 -37.27 -16.16
C GLY A 599 107.91 -37.77 -17.23
N LEU A 600 108.38 -36.88 -18.11
CA LEU A 600 109.28 -37.17 -19.22
C LEU A 600 110.64 -36.51 -18.99
N GLN A 601 111.70 -37.29 -19.14
CA GLN A 601 113.08 -36.79 -19.01
C GLN A 601 113.98 -37.36 -20.10
N ARG A 602 114.91 -36.51 -20.59
CA ARG A 602 116.10 -36.97 -21.31
C ARG A 602 117.02 -37.63 -20.29
N ALA A 603 117.53 -38.83 -20.58
CA ALA A 603 118.26 -39.63 -19.59
C ALA A 603 119.60 -38.98 -19.20
N ALA A 604 119.72 -38.51 -17.96
CA ALA A 604 120.89 -37.87 -17.37
C ALA A 604 121.06 -38.33 -15.89
N PRO A 605 122.26 -38.23 -15.28
CA PRO A 605 122.54 -38.87 -13.99
C PRO A 605 121.87 -38.19 -12.78
N SER A 606 121.66 -38.99 -11.72
CA SER A 606 120.77 -38.74 -10.59
C SER A 606 121.35 -37.95 -9.40
N ALA A 607 120.52 -37.14 -8.74
CA ALA A 607 120.55 -36.91 -7.28
C ALA A 607 119.22 -36.34 -6.72
N ASP A 608 118.81 -36.87 -5.56
CA ASP A 608 118.05 -36.38 -4.38
C ASP A 608 117.61 -34.89 -4.24
N ALA A 609 116.70 -34.49 -3.31
CA ALA A 609 115.54 -35.12 -2.64
C ALA A 609 114.86 -34.12 -1.64
N GLY A 610 113.52 -34.14 -1.51
CA GLY A 610 112.75 -33.52 -0.40
C GLY A 610 112.58 -31.97 -0.42
N ALA A 611 111.71 -31.35 0.39
CA ALA A 611 110.61 -31.87 1.25
C ALA A 611 109.60 -30.74 1.66
N LEU A 612 108.33 -31.13 1.93
CA LEU A 612 107.43 -30.81 3.08
C LEU A 612 107.59 -29.50 3.90
N ALA A 613 106.58 -28.85 4.51
CA ALA A 613 105.09 -28.96 4.55
C ALA A 613 104.46 -27.76 5.35
N GLU A 614 103.12 -27.72 5.55
CA GLU A 614 102.38 -27.13 6.73
C GLU A 614 102.39 -25.57 6.96
N GLU A 615 101.47 -24.87 7.67
CA GLU A 615 100.04 -25.10 8.09
C GLU A 615 99.30 -23.76 8.52
N ALA A 616 97.97 -23.83 8.70
CA ALA A 616 97.09 -23.18 9.72
C ALA A 616 96.83 -21.63 9.93
N ALA A 617 95.57 -21.21 9.62
CA ALA A 617 94.53 -20.61 10.53
C ALA A 617 94.48 -19.11 11.01
N HIS A 618 93.26 -18.71 11.47
CA HIS A 618 92.74 -17.44 12.11
C HIS A 618 92.14 -16.34 11.18
N GLY A 619 91.13 -15.50 11.55
CA GLY A 619 90.18 -15.50 12.70
C GLY A 619 89.39 -14.17 12.97
N ARG A 620 88.24 -14.25 13.69
CA ARG A 620 87.48 -13.20 14.48
C ARG A 620 86.66 -12.04 13.83
N ALA A 621 85.32 -12.16 13.93
CA ALA A 621 84.31 -11.35 14.69
C ALA A 621 84.19 -9.78 14.69
N GLY A 622 82.92 -9.28 14.78
CA GLY A 622 82.50 -7.89 15.08
C GLY A 622 81.01 -7.76 15.54
N ARG A 623 80.56 -6.60 16.06
CA ARG A 623 79.17 -6.27 16.57
C ARG A 623 78.70 -4.88 16.00
N GLU A 624 77.53 -4.24 16.22
CA GLU A 624 76.58 -3.97 17.35
C GLU A 624 75.15 -3.53 16.84
N ARG A 625 73.97 -3.81 17.49
CA ARG A 625 73.07 -3.01 18.42
C ARG A 625 72.44 -1.67 17.89
N THR A 626 71.20 -1.17 18.22
CA THR A 626 70.09 -1.55 19.17
C THR A 626 68.70 -0.83 18.94
N ALA A 627 67.57 -1.47 19.36
CA ALA A 627 66.23 -0.97 19.88
C ALA A 627 65.36 0.06 19.07
N HIS A 628 64.11 0.54 19.36
CA HIS A 628 62.99 0.48 20.38
C HIS A 628 61.61 0.53 19.61
N GLU A 629 60.35 0.21 20.02
CA GLU A 629 59.38 0.46 21.16
C GLU A 629 58.60 1.82 21.11
N GLN A 630 57.31 2.10 21.46
CA GLN A 630 55.97 1.49 21.86
C GLN A 630 55.33 2.32 23.03
N ALA A 631 54.02 2.56 23.33
CA ALA A 631 52.62 2.38 22.83
C ALA A 631 51.68 3.48 23.51
N ALA A 632 50.35 3.55 23.77
CA ALA A 632 49.05 2.80 23.63
C ALA A 632 47.80 3.72 23.99
N HIS A 633 46.52 3.20 23.94
CA HIS A 633 45.25 3.66 24.63
C HIS A 633 44.52 5.01 24.29
N GLU A 634 43.27 5.36 24.73
CA GLU A 634 41.94 4.67 24.92
C GLU A 634 40.71 5.66 25.12
N GLN A 635 39.57 5.32 25.78
CA GLN A 635 38.17 5.82 25.53
C GLN A 635 37.45 6.77 26.57
N ALA A 636 36.31 7.39 26.15
CA ALA A 636 34.94 7.47 26.82
C ALA A 636 34.31 8.74 27.53
N GLU A 637 33.02 9.01 27.17
CA GLU A 637 31.78 9.34 27.96
C GLU A 637 31.27 10.72 28.56
N ALA A 638 29.92 10.88 28.49
CA ALA A 638 28.90 11.43 29.44
C ALA A 638 28.34 12.91 29.48
N ASP A 639 27.00 13.01 29.23
CA ASP A 639 25.86 13.77 29.85
C ASP A 639 25.88 15.21 30.45
N ALA A 640 24.80 15.98 30.18
CA ALA A 640 23.86 16.61 31.16
C ALA A 640 22.77 17.52 30.51
N ALA A 641 21.75 17.97 31.26
CA ALA A 641 20.55 18.69 30.76
C ALA A 641 20.20 19.99 31.53
N MET A 642 19.25 20.79 31.01
CA MET A 642 18.68 21.99 31.68
C MET A 642 17.17 22.13 31.40
N ALA A 643 16.42 22.79 32.31
CA ALA A 643 14.96 22.97 32.25
C ALA A 643 14.54 24.44 32.41
N LEU A 644 13.28 24.77 32.08
CA LEU A 644 12.72 26.13 32.15
C LEU A 644 11.27 26.16 32.69
N ASP A 645 10.89 27.32 33.22
CA ASP A 645 9.65 27.61 33.96
C ASP A 645 8.49 28.09 33.06
N VAL A 646 7.23 27.97 33.53
CA VAL A 646 6.03 28.34 32.75
C VAL A 646 4.93 28.97 33.63
N GLY A 647 4.52 30.19 33.28
CA GLY A 647 3.58 31.03 34.03
C GLY A 647 2.08 30.67 33.95
N PRO A 648 1.18 31.57 34.41
CA PRO A 648 -0.17 31.23 34.91
C PRO A 648 -1.17 30.69 33.89
N ALA A 649 -0.91 30.75 32.58
CA ALA A 649 -1.73 30.05 31.59
C ALA A 649 -1.64 28.51 31.75
N ALA A 650 -0.50 28.00 32.24
CA ALA A 650 -0.29 26.58 32.44
C ALA A 650 -1.15 25.98 33.56
N SER A 651 -1.56 26.76 34.57
CA SER A 651 -2.34 26.24 35.70
C SER A 651 -3.78 25.87 35.31
N ALA A 652 -4.40 26.64 34.41
CA ALA A 652 -5.74 26.37 33.91
C ALA A 652 -5.77 25.13 32.99
N ASP A 653 -4.80 24.99 32.08
CA ASP A 653 -4.71 23.80 31.23
C ASP A 653 -4.29 22.57 32.05
N GLU A 654 -3.37 22.69 33.01
CA GLU A 654 -3.02 21.58 33.91
C GLU A 654 -4.20 21.14 34.79
N ALA A 655 -5.03 22.08 35.29
CA ALA A 655 -6.28 21.74 35.98
C ALA A 655 -7.27 21.00 35.05
N LEU A 656 -7.37 21.40 33.77
CA LEU A 656 -8.22 20.73 32.77
C LEU A 656 -7.69 19.33 32.42
N ARG A 657 -6.38 19.16 32.25
CA ARG A 657 -5.74 17.85 32.07
C ARG A 657 -5.97 16.96 33.29
N GLN A 658 -5.91 17.51 34.50
CA GLN A 658 -6.15 16.75 35.73
C GLN A 658 -7.60 16.32 35.87
N SER A 659 -8.59 17.16 35.51
CA SER A 659 -10.00 16.73 35.51
C SER A 659 -10.25 15.62 34.48
N PHE A 660 -9.64 15.70 33.29
CA PHE A 660 -9.70 14.62 32.30
C PHE A 660 -9.05 13.31 32.80
N ARG A 661 -7.90 13.41 33.48
CA ARG A 661 -7.24 12.25 34.10
C ARG A 661 -8.09 11.60 35.20
N ARG A 662 -8.94 12.36 35.90
CA ARG A 662 -9.92 11.84 36.87
C ARG A 662 -11.08 11.15 36.15
N ALA A 663 -11.73 11.82 35.21
CA ALA A 663 -12.86 11.28 34.44
C ALA A 663 -12.52 9.96 33.72
N LEU A 664 -11.28 9.79 33.23
CA LEU A 664 -10.82 8.53 32.63
C LEU A 664 -10.68 7.36 33.62
N VAL A 665 -10.37 7.65 34.88
CA VAL A 665 -10.25 6.64 35.95
C VAL A 665 -11.62 6.32 36.52
N GLU A 666 -12.45 7.33 36.74
CA GLU A 666 -13.86 7.19 37.13
C GLU A 666 -14.63 6.32 36.14
N LEU A 667 -14.51 6.60 34.82
CA LEU A 667 -15.13 5.78 33.79
C LEU A 667 -14.61 4.34 33.80
N MET A 668 -13.31 4.09 33.99
CA MET A 668 -12.80 2.71 34.05
C MET A 668 -13.18 1.96 35.33
N LEU A 669 -13.44 2.65 36.43
CA LEU A 669 -14.00 2.06 37.64
C LEU A 669 -15.48 1.71 37.43
N ALA A 670 -16.30 2.65 36.94
CA ALA A 670 -17.71 2.40 36.63
C ALA A 670 -17.90 1.28 35.59
N VAL A 671 -17.01 1.17 34.60
CA VAL A 671 -16.96 0.06 33.62
C VAL A 671 -16.76 -1.30 34.30
N VAL A 672 -15.82 -1.40 35.23
CA VAL A 672 -15.52 -2.65 35.94
C VAL A 672 -16.66 -3.00 36.90
N GLU A 673 -17.16 -2.03 37.66
CA GLU A 673 -18.25 -2.21 38.62
C GLU A 673 -19.57 -2.63 37.93
N ALA A 674 -19.91 -1.99 36.81
CA ALA A 674 -21.09 -2.36 36.01
C ALA A 674 -20.96 -3.80 35.46
N TRP A 675 -19.80 -4.16 34.90
CA TRP A 675 -19.53 -5.50 34.38
C TRP A 675 -19.53 -6.58 35.46
N GLU A 676 -18.87 -6.34 36.59
CA GLU A 676 -18.79 -7.28 37.71
C GLU A 676 -20.17 -7.51 38.33
N ARG A 677 -21.04 -6.49 38.41
CA ARG A 677 -22.45 -6.63 38.80
C ARG A 677 -23.31 -7.38 37.78
N SER A 678 -23.22 -7.06 36.49
CA SER A 678 -24.12 -7.60 35.46
C SER A 678 -23.75 -8.98 34.95
N THR A 679 -22.49 -9.40 35.11
CA THR A 679 -22.00 -10.70 34.60
C THR A 679 -21.51 -11.65 35.68
N GLY A 680 -21.21 -11.16 36.89
CA GLY A 680 -20.51 -11.92 37.93
C GLY A 680 -19.06 -12.29 37.58
N GLN A 681 -18.51 -11.75 36.49
CA GLN A 681 -17.16 -12.03 36.01
C GLN A 681 -16.23 -10.86 36.28
N GLY A 682 -14.95 -11.14 36.55
CA GLY A 682 -13.99 -10.11 36.92
C GLY A 682 -13.49 -9.24 35.77
N ARG A 683 -12.68 -8.24 36.14
CA ARG A 683 -11.95 -7.39 35.19
C ARG A 683 -10.98 -8.12 34.22
N LEU A 684 -10.60 -9.37 34.48
CA LEU A 684 -9.74 -10.14 33.55
C LEU A 684 -10.58 -10.69 32.40
N GLU A 685 -11.76 -11.22 32.72
CA GLU A 685 -12.75 -11.71 31.78
C GLU A 685 -13.29 -10.57 30.91
N LEU A 686 -13.46 -9.37 31.48
CA LEU A 686 -13.74 -8.14 30.72
C LEU A 686 -12.62 -7.81 29.71
N ALA A 687 -11.35 -7.90 30.12
CA ALA A 687 -10.22 -7.64 29.24
C ALA A 687 -10.17 -8.65 28.07
N GLU A 688 -10.35 -9.94 28.37
CA GLU A 688 -10.33 -11.02 27.39
C GLU A 688 -11.53 -10.97 26.42
N LYS A 689 -12.76 -10.85 26.93
CA LYS A 689 -13.98 -10.84 26.09
C LYS A 689 -14.09 -9.58 25.24
N SER A 690 -13.80 -8.40 25.80
CA SER A 690 -13.81 -7.15 25.03
C SER A 690 -12.68 -7.07 24.00
N ARG A 691 -11.57 -7.79 24.23
CA ARG A 691 -10.32 -7.73 23.45
C ARG A 691 -9.69 -6.33 23.35
N ILE A 692 -10.18 -5.36 24.12
CA ILE A 692 -9.66 -3.98 24.18
C ILE A 692 -8.32 -3.96 24.92
N TRP A 693 -8.19 -4.79 25.96
CA TRP A 693 -7.03 -4.83 26.84
C TRP A 693 -6.35 -6.20 26.73
N ARG A 694 -5.06 -6.22 26.39
CA ARG A 694 -4.30 -7.46 26.29
C ARG A 694 -4.07 -8.07 27.69
N VAL A 695 -4.48 -9.32 27.86
CA VAL A 695 -4.11 -10.16 29.01
C VAL A 695 -2.72 -10.76 28.77
N THR A 696 -1.88 -10.78 29.80
CA THR A 696 -0.54 -11.37 29.85
C THR A 696 -0.44 -12.38 31.00
N VAL A 697 0.47 -13.35 30.90
CA VAL A 697 0.87 -14.19 32.02
C VAL A 697 2.09 -13.55 32.67
N ASP A 698 1.98 -13.26 33.97
CA ASP A 698 3.01 -12.62 34.78
C ASP A 698 3.13 -13.40 36.10
N ASP A 699 4.34 -13.90 36.41
CA ASP A 699 4.63 -14.72 37.60
C ASP A 699 3.63 -15.89 37.79
N GLY A 700 3.26 -16.54 36.68
CA GLY A 700 2.30 -17.65 36.66
C GLY A 700 0.83 -17.26 36.81
N ARG A 701 0.49 -15.96 36.79
CA ARG A 701 -0.90 -15.46 36.95
C ARG A 701 -1.32 -14.59 35.77
N LEU A 702 -2.60 -14.65 35.38
CA LEU A 702 -3.16 -13.80 34.34
C LEU A 702 -3.32 -12.34 34.83
N ARG A 703 -2.95 -11.38 33.98
CA ARG A 703 -2.95 -9.94 34.28
C ARG A 703 -3.37 -9.11 33.08
N ALA A 704 -4.22 -8.12 33.28
CA ALA A 704 -4.50 -7.08 32.30
C ALA A 704 -3.65 -5.82 32.60
N ARG A 705 -2.31 -5.94 32.60
CA ARG A 705 -1.38 -4.87 33.06
C ARG A 705 -1.66 -3.48 32.49
N ALA A 706 -2.12 -3.42 31.23
CA ALA A 706 -2.46 -2.16 30.58
C ALA A 706 -3.73 -1.51 31.16
N MET A 707 -4.74 -2.31 31.51
CA MET A 707 -6.04 -1.90 32.06
C MET A 707 -5.95 -1.53 33.53
N GLU A 708 -5.23 -2.31 34.35
CA GLU A 708 -5.06 -2.07 35.80
C GLU A 708 -4.45 -0.68 36.10
N ARG A 709 -3.75 -0.08 35.14
CA ARG A 709 -3.19 1.28 35.23
C ARG A 709 -4.23 2.40 35.10
N TYR A 710 -5.41 2.13 34.56
CA TYR A 710 -6.52 3.10 34.47
C TYR A 710 -7.49 3.00 35.65
N LEU A 711 -7.28 2.06 36.57
CA LEU A 711 -8.04 1.98 37.84
C LEU A 711 -7.41 2.83 38.95
N SER A 712 -6.42 3.69 38.63
CA SER A 712 -5.70 4.50 39.62
C SER A 712 -5.01 5.71 38.99
N LEU A 713 -5.35 6.91 39.47
CA LEU A 713 -4.80 8.21 39.02
C LEU A 713 -3.26 8.29 39.05
N SER A 714 -2.61 7.65 40.02
CA SER A 714 -1.15 7.63 40.15
C SER A 714 -0.45 6.63 39.23
N LYS A 715 -1.17 5.65 38.66
CA LYS A 715 -0.64 4.63 37.73
C LYS A 715 -0.97 4.94 36.26
N LEU A 716 -1.92 5.85 36.03
CA LEU A 716 -2.39 6.32 34.74
C LEU A 716 -1.24 6.91 33.89
N PRO A 717 -0.98 6.42 32.66
CA PRO A 717 0.11 6.91 31.81
C PRO A 717 0.09 8.44 31.58
N ARG A 718 1.25 9.07 31.35
CA ARG A 718 1.34 10.50 31.00
C ARG A 718 0.50 10.85 29.75
N GLN A 719 0.52 9.98 28.74
CA GLN A 719 -0.39 10.01 27.59
C GLN A 719 -1.41 8.86 27.71
N PRO A 720 -2.64 9.11 28.19
CA PRO A 720 -3.63 8.05 28.40
C PRO A 720 -4.37 7.67 27.11
N ARG A 721 -4.62 6.36 26.94
CA ARG A 721 -5.39 5.80 25.81
C ARG A 721 -6.89 5.95 26.02
N TRP A 722 -7.37 7.19 26.04
CA TRP A 722 -8.77 7.53 26.27
C TRP A 722 -9.75 6.86 25.30
N ARG A 723 -9.31 6.52 24.07
CA ARG A 723 -10.08 5.77 23.07
C ARG A 723 -10.26 4.29 23.39
N ASP A 724 -9.44 3.73 24.27
CA ASP A 724 -9.57 2.35 24.75
C ASP A 724 -10.54 2.34 25.95
N VAL A 725 -10.39 3.32 26.85
CA VAL A 725 -11.30 3.60 27.98
C VAL A 725 -12.76 3.80 27.52
N LEU A 726 -13.00 4.71 26.56
CA LEU A 726 -14.35 4.92 26.00
C LEU A 726 -14.91 3.66 25.34
N ARG A 727 -14.06 2.85 24.69
CA ARG A 727 -14.51 1.58 24.09
C ARG A 727 -14.92 0.57 25.16
N SER A 728 -14.29 0.54 26.32
CA SER A 728 -14.76 -0.30 27.43
C SER A 728 -16.09 0.20 28.01
N GLY A 729 -16.31 1.52 28.06
CA GLY A 729 -17.61 2.12 28.37
C GLY A 729 -18.72 1.62 27.44
N TYR A 730 -18.53 1.81 26.13
CA TYR A 730 -19.51 1.37 25.13
C TYR A 730 -19.69 -0.16 25.06
N TYR A 731 -18.62 -0.94 25.28
CA TYR A 731 -18.70 -2.40 25.32
C TYR A 731 -19.64 -2.88 26.44
N VAL A 732 -19.49 -2.36 27.66
CA VAL A 732 -20.36 -2.74 28.78
C VAL A 732 -21.78 -2.19 28.60
N LEU A 733 -21.97 -0.99 28.05
CA LEU A 733 -23.30 -0.44 27.75
C LEU A 733 -24.09 -1.26 26.70
N ALA A 734 -23.39 -1.93 25.76
CA ALA A 734 -24.00 -2.70 24.67
C ALA A 734 -24.17 -4.20 25.00
N GLU A 735 -23.16 -4.83 25.59
CA GLU A 735 -23.12 -6.29 25.81
C GLU A 735 -23.77 -6.71 27.14
N CYS A 736 -24.05 -5.78 28.05
CA CYS A 736 -24.61 -6.09 29.38
C CYS A 736 -26.05 -5.58 29.55
N ALA A 737 -26.88 -6.44 30.13
CA ALA A 737 -28.19 -6.08 30.66
C ALA A 737 -28.04 -5.28 31.97
N LEU A 738 -27.63 -4.02 31.84
CA LEU A 738 -27.53 -3.08 32.97
C LEU A 738 -28.91 -2.57 33.37
N GLU A 739 -29.15 -2.47 34.69
CA GLU A 739 -30.26 -1.71 35.27
C GLU A 739 -30.15 -0.22 34.92
N GLU A 740 -31.28 0.46 34.72
CA GLU A 740 -31.33 1.88 34.33
C GLU A 740 -30.51 2.85 35.20
N PRO A 741 -30.47 2.80 36.54
CA PRO A 741 -29.58 3.67 37.32
C PRO A 741 -28.09 3.46 36.97
N VAL A 742 -27.65 2.20 36.79
CA VAL A 742 -26.27 1.85 36.46
C VAL A 742 -25.94 2.21 34.99
N ARG A 743 -26.88 1.97 34.07
CA ARG A 743 -26.80 2.39 32.66
C ARG A 743 -26.63 3.90 32.55
N GLY A 744 -27.47 4.66 33.25
CA GLY A 744 -27.43 6.12 33.30
C GLY A 744 -26.14 6.66 33.93
N GLU A 745 -25.62 6.01 34.97
CA GLU A 745 -24.33 6.36 35.60
C GLU A 745 -23.15 6.15 34.65
N LEU A 746 -23.05 4.96 34.05
CA LEU A 746 -21.99 4.65 33.10
C LEU A 746 -22.03 5.59 31.88
N GLN A 747 -23.23 5.95 31.40
CA GLN A 747 -23.40 6.95 30.36
C GLN A 747 -22.93 8.36 30.78
N ARG A 748 -23.21 8.83 32.01
CA ARG A 748 -22.67 10.11 32.52
C ARG A 748 -21.14 10.16 32.47
N HIS A 749 -20.47 9.08 32.86
CA HIS A 749 -19.00 9.02 32.81
C HIS A 749 -18.45 8.98 31.37
N VAL A 750 -19.13 8.31 30.44
CA VAL A 750 -18.82 8.35 29.00
C VAL A 750 -18.93 9.79 28.47
N ASP A 751 -20.02 10.50 28.78
CA ASP A 751 -20.23 11.87 28.32
C ASP A 751 -19.26 12.89 28.92
N ALA A 752 -18.85 12.71 30.18
CA ALA A 752 -17.83 13.54 30.82
C ALA A 752 -16.47 13.44 30.10
N VAL A 753 -16.04 12.23 29.74
CA VAL A 753 -14.81 12.00 28.95
C VAL A 753 -14.95 12.58 27.54
N LEU A 754 -16.13 12.47 26.92
CA LEU A 754 -16.41 13.06 25.60
C LEU A 754 -16.50 14.60 25.60
N ALA A 755 -16.85 15.23 26.72
CA ALA A 755 -16.93 16.68 26.84
C ALA A 755 -15.53 17.33 26.70
N TYR A 756 -14.50 16.74 27.32
CA TYR A 756 -13.11 17.17 27.15
C TYR A 756 -12.65 17.02 25.68
N THR A 757 -12.92 15.87 25.04
CA THR A 757 -12.50 15.64 23.65
C THR A 757 -13.24 16.52 22.64
N ARG A 758 -14.41 17.04 22.98
CA ARG A 758 -15.13 18.04 22.17
C ARG A 758 -14.54 19.44 22.31
N ARG A 759 -14.03 19.82 23.50
CA ARG A 759 -13.40 21.12 23.74
C ARG A 759 -12.00 21.22 23.12
N ASN A 760 -11.16 20.19 23.29
CA ASN A 760 -9.82 20.13 22.67
C ASN A 760 -9.83 19.70 21.18
N ALA A 761 -10.97 19.88 20.50
CA ALA A 761 -11.10 19.78 19.04
C ALA A 761 -11.58 21.11 18.42
N LEU A 762 -11.60 22.18 19.23
CA LEU A 762 -11.96 23.56 18.87
C LEU A 762 -10.82 24.55 19.18
N VAL A 763 -9.61 24.01 19.40
CA VAL A 763 -8.32 24.69 19.57
C VAL A 763 -7.32 23.96 18.67
#